data_AF-A0A8B9KWD6-F1
#
_entry.id   AF-A0A8B9KWD6-F1
#
_cell.length_a   1.000
_cell.length_b   1.000
_cell.length_c   1.000
_cell.angle_alpha   90.00
_cell.angle_beta   90.00
_cell.angle_gamma   90.00
#
_symmetry.space_group_name_H-M   'P 1'
#
loop_
_entity.id
_entity.type
_entity.pdbx_description
1 polymer ?
#
loop_
_entity_poly.entity_id
_entity_poly.type
_entity_poly.pdbx_seq_one_letter_code
_entity_poly.pdbx_strand_id
1 'polypeptide(L)'
;MKHGQISSKELSDFIRERVTIEETYSRSMSKLAKSASNFSQLGTFAPIWDVFKVSTEKLASCHMELVRKLQELIKEVQKYVDEQAKAHKKTKEEVASTLEAVQNIQSVSQALQKSKENYNSKTLEQERMRKEGATQRDLDKTGVKVKKATEVYKSFVEKYATTKTEFEQKMAETAQKFQDIEESHILHMKEIIQSYSCSVEDTHKQIEELHQEFVNNMENTSVESLIQKLAESKGTGKERPGKRKHNNSLLIHLNLYDSEEEDERRKFHVEIKPVQPNNGTHQHKATIDELKASIASSIIPTTPLGAATIVPPPRPSSRPKLGAGKLSGINEIGRPFSPPKVTNSSPPPAAPLARAESSSSLSSNTSLSASNTPTVGTSRGPSPVTLASQDALPIAVAFTESVNAYFKGADPSKCIVKITGDMTLSFPSGIIKIFTSSPSPAVLSFKLKNTSKLEQILPNQHLLHSDSSQSDTNTRDFWLNMPALTAYLRKNSEQNPTSSYYNVDVLKYQVCSNGIQSTPLNLAVYWKCGPTTTDLRVDYRYNPEAMQPHGPLSSVQVLVPVNGGVTNMQSIPNAIWNADQNKSLWKLNDISEKSENEGSGSLRAKFELSDGPSIPATLAVQFFNEGSTLSGVDMELVGSGYRLSLNKKRFASGRYMADC
;
A
#
# COMPACT_ATOMS: atom_id res chain seq x y z
N MET A 1 -25.79 -2.92 1.21
CA MET A 1 -26.92 -2.32 1.95
C MET A 1 -26.47 -1.80 3.31
N LYS A 2 -26.60 -2.51 4.45
CA LYS A 2 -26.34 -1.92 5.79
C LYS A 2 -24.97 -1.22 5.94
N HIS A 3 -23.90 -1.79 5.39
CA HIS A 3 -22.56 -1.19 5.45
C HIS A 3 -22.40 0.07 4.58
N GLY A 4 -23.31 0.37 3.65
CA GLY A 4 -23.28 1.60 2.84
C GLY A 4 -23.41 2.88 3.68
N GLN A 5 -24.04 2.81 4.86
CA GLN A 5 -24.07 3.90 5.83
C GLN A 5 -22.67 4.24 6.37
N ILE A 6 -21.76 3.27 6.40
CA ILE A 6 -20.36 3.49 6.80
C ILE A 6 -19.66 4.32 5.70
N SER A 7 -19.80 3.91 4.44
CA SER A 7 -19.19 4.63 3.30
C SER A 7 -19.72 6.06 3.14
N SER A 8 -21.02 6.29 3.35
CA SER A 8 -21.59 7.65 3.38
C SER A 8 -20.99 8.50 4.51
N LYS A 9 -20.78 7.91 5.70
CA LYS A 9 -20.16 8.60 6.83
C LYS A 9 -18.67 8.90 6.58
N GLU A 10 -17.92 7.91 6.08
CA GLU A 10 -16.50 8.06 5.75
C GLU A 10 -16.27 9.17 4.70
N LEU A 11 -17.18 9.31 3.72
CA LEU A 11 -17.16 10.43 2.78
C LEU A 11 -17.42 11.78 3.48
N SER A 12 -18.38 11.85 4.40
CA SER A 12 -18.66 13.06 5.21
C SER A 12 -17.43 13.48 6.04
N ASP A 13 -16.78 12.50 6.68
CA ASP A 13 -15.59 12.73 7.51
C ASP A 13 -14.38 13.15 6.66
N PHE A 14 -14.22 12.61 5.45
CA PHE A 14 -13.20 13.06 4.48
C PHE A 14 -13.43 14.50 4.01
N ILE A 15 -14.67 14.86 3.63
CA ILE A 15 -14.98 16.24 3.21
C ILE A 15 -14.79 17.22 4.38
N ARG A 16 -15.06 16.79 5.61
CA ARG A 16 -14.81 17.58 6.83
C ARG A 16 -13.32 17.87 7.04
N GLU A 17 -12.45 16.89 6.82
CA GLU A 17 -11.00 17.12 6.88
C GLU A 17 -10.53 18.09 5.79
N ARG A 18 -11.04 17.94 4.54
CA ARG A 18 -10.79 18.90 3.46
C ARG A 18 -11.21 20.32 3.86
N VAL A 19 -12.39 20.48 4.47
CA VAL A 19 -12.87 21.79 4.99
C VAL A 19 -11.88 22.38 5.99
N THR A 20 -11.39 21.60 6.95
CA THR A 20 -10.41 22.07 7.96
C THR A 20 -9.10 22.56 7.32
N ILE A 21 -8.62 21.86 6.29
CA ILE A 21 -7.40 22.24 5.54
C ILE A 21 -7.63 23.56 4.79
N GLU A 22 -8.70 23.67 4.00
CA GLU A 22 -9.03 24.88 3.22
C GLU A 22 -9.28 26.10 4.12
N GLU A 23 -9.96 25.91 5.25
CA GLU A 23 -10.20 26.96 6.24
C GLU A 23 -8.89 27.44 6.88
N THR A 24 -7.98 26.51 7.19
CA THR A 24 -6.65 26.84 7.74
C THR A 24 -5.81 27.62 6.74
N TYR A 25 -5.85 27.24 5.45
CA TYR A 25 -5.17 27.96 4.37
C TYR A 25 -5.76 29.38 4.22
N SER A 26 -7.08 29.51 4.06
CA SER A 26 -7.76 30.81 3.95
C SER A 26 -7.47 31.75 5.13
N ARG A 27 -7.52 31.24 6.37
CA ARG A 27 -7.21 32.01 7.58
C ARG A 27 -5.74 32.43 7.62
N SER A 28 -4.83 31.65 7.05
CA SER A 28 -3.40 31.97 6.98
C SER A 28 -3.13 33.05 5.91
N MET A 29 -3.75 32.93 4.73
CA MET A 29 -3.69 33.97 3.70
C MET A 29 -4.33 35.29 4.17
N SER A 30 -5.42 35.23 4.92
CA SER A 30 -6.03 36.41 5.57
C SER A 30 -5.09 37.12 6.56
N LYS A 31 -4.18 36.38 7.22
CA LYS A 31 -3.14 36.97 8.08
C LYS A 31 -2.00 37.56 7.26
N LEU A 32 -1.60 36.90 6.17
CA LEU A 32 -0.56 37.38 5.25
C LEU A 32 -0.95 38.71 4.58
N ALA A 33 -2.21 38.85 4.14
CA ALA A 33 -2.71 40.13 3.62
C ALA A 33 -2.61 41.26 4.66
N LYS A 34 -2.98 40.99 5.91
CA LYS A 34 -2.84 41.95 7.01
C LYS A 34 -1.38 42.30 7.32
N SER A 35 -0.45 41.36 7.17
CA SER A 35 0.98 41.69 7.30
C SER A 35 1.47 42.57 6.14
N ALA A 36 0.94 42.40 4.93
CA ALA A 36 1.25 43.27 3.79
C ALA A 36 0.87 44.74 4.07
N SER A 37 -0.27 45.00 4.71
CA SER A 37 -0.64 46.36 5.15
C SER A 37 0.25 46.97 6.24
N ASN A 38 1.05 46.16 6.94
CA ASN A 38 1.95 46.62 8.00
C ASN A 38 3.37 46.95 7.50
N PHE A 39 3.67 46.74 6.21
CA PHE A 39 4.97 47.08 5.65
C PHE A 39 5.19 48.59 5.51
N SER A 40 6.46 48.97 5.40
CA SER A 40 6.90 50.36 5.31
C SER A 40 6.17 51.11 4.19
N GLN A 41 5.49 52.20 4.57
CA GLN A 41 4.90 53.17 3.66
C GLN A 41 5.92 54.22 3.17
N LEU A 42 7.22 54.00 3.43
CA LEU A 42 8.32 54.83 2.97
C LEU A 42 8.97 54.24 1.72
N GLY A 43 9.17 55.08 0.71
CA GLY A 43 9.85 54.73 -0.54
C GLY A 43 8.90 54.42 -1.71
N THR A 44 9.45 54.41 -2.92
CA THR A 44 8.73 54.29 -4.20
C THR A 44 7.92 52.99 -4.34
N PHE A 45 8.29 51.95 -3.58
CA PHE A 45 7.67 50.62 -3.64
C PHE A 45 6.36 50.50 -2.82
N ALA A 46 6.07 51.45 -1.93
CA ALA A 46 4.93 51.35 -1.00
C ALA A 46 3.58 50.99 -1.66
N PRO A 47 3.19 51.55 -2.83
CA PRO A 47 1.92 51.20 -3.49
C PRO A 47 1.82 49.74 -3.96
N ILE A 48 2.94 49.06 -4.23
CA ILE A 48 2.94 47.64 -4.65
C ILE A 48 2.45 46.73 -3.52
N TRP A 49 2.68 47.08 -2.25
CA TRP A 49 2.18 46.30 -1.13
C TRP A 49 0.65 46.24 -1.05
N ASP A 50 -0.05 47.26 -1.56
CA ASP A 50 -1.51 47.25 -1.64
C ASP A 50 -2.02 46.28 -2.73
N VAL A 51 -1.30 46.17 -3.87
CA VAL A 51 -1.59 45.17 -4.91
C VAL A 51 -1.44 43.74 -4.37
N PHE A 52 -0.35 43.47 -3.65
CA PHE A 52 -0.15 42.19 -2.96
C PHE A 52 -1.24 41.91 -1.93
N LYS A 53 -1.59 42.91 -1.11
CA LYS A 53 -2.64 42.79 -0.10
C LYS A 53 -3.98 42.42 -0.74
N VAL A 54 -4.48 43.21 -1.71
CA VAL A 54 -5.81 43.01 -2.33
C VAL A 54 -5.91 41.65 -3.01
N SER A 55 -4.88 41.22 -3.76
CA SER A 55 -4.85 39.89 -4.37
C SER A 55 -4.88 38.77 -3.31
N THR A 56 -4.11 38.92 -2.22
CA THR A 56 -4.07 37.96 -1.12
C THR A 56 -5.41 37.89 -0.36
N GLU A 57 -6.12 39.01 -0.18
CA GLU A 57 -7.47 39.06 0.42
C GLU A 57 -8.51 38.35 -0.45
N LYS A 58 -8.48 38.57 -1.77
CA LYS A 58 -9.37 37.88 -2.72
C LYS A 58 -9.07 36.37 -2.77
N LEU A 59 -7.79 35.97 -2.83
CA LEU A 59 -7.38 34.56 -2.79
C LEU A 59 -7.84 33.86 -1.50
N ALA A 60 -7.64 34.50 -0.34
CA ALA A 60 -8.18 34.00 0.93
C ALA A 60 -9.71 33.81 0.90
N SER A 61 -10.42 34.69 0.18
CA SER A 61 -11.87 34.65 0.04
C SER A 61 -12.34 33.48 -0.84
N CYS A 62 -11.63 33.16 -1.94
CA CYS A 62 -11.94 31.99 -2.78
C CYS A 62 -11.86 30.67 -2.00
N HIS A 63 -10.81 30.47 -1.19
CA HIS A 63 -10.69 29.29 -0.33
C HIS A 63 -11.78 29.24 0.75
N MET A 64 -12.19 30.40 1.31
CA MET A 64 -13.31 30.46 2.26
C MET A 64 -14.66 30.15 1.59
N GLU A 65 -14.82 30.45 0.30
CA GLU A 65 -16.02 30.09 -0.44
C GLU A 65 -16.08 28.59 -0.75
N LEU A 66 -14.94 27.97 -1.08
CA LEU A 66 -14.85 26.51 -1.18
C LEU A 66 -15.22 25.83 0.15
N VAL A 67 -14.76 26.37 1.29
CA VAL A 67 -15.18 25.91 2.62
C VAL A 67 -16.71 25.91 2.77
N ARG A 68 -17.41 26.96 2.33
CA ARG A 68 -18.88 27.02 2.36
C ARG A 68 -19.52 25.97 1.47
N LYS A 69 -19.09 25.86 0.19
CA LYS A 69 -19.59 24.83 -0.75
C LYS A 69 -19.44 23.42 -0.17
N LEU A 70 -18.28 23.10 0.40
CA LEU A 70 -18.01 21.79 1.01
C LEU A 70 -18.81 21.57 2.30
N GLN A 71 -19.09 22.62 3.09
CA GLN A 71 -19.97 22.54 4.27
C GLN A 71 -21.43 22.26 3.89
N GLU A 72 -21.95 22.83 2.80
CA GLU A 72 -23.27 22.45 2.29
C GLU A 72 -23.29 21.00 1.78
N LEU A 73 -22.25 20.56 1.07
CA LEU A 73 -22.12 19.17 0.60
C LEU A 73 -22.10 18.16 1.77
N ILE A 74 -21.48 18.51 2.91
CA ILE A 74 -21.55 17.69 4.14
C ILE A 74 -23.00 17.54 4.64
N LYS A 75 -23.85 18.56 4.50
CA LYS A 75 -25.28 18.48 4.86
C LYS A 75 -26.05 17.60 3.88
N GLU A 76 -25.73 17.65 2.59
CA GLU A 76 -26.32 16.76 1.58
C GLU A 76 -26.00 15.29 1.88
N VAL A 77 -24.74 14.98 2.20
CA VAL A 77 -24.33 13.64 2.64
C VAL A 77 -25.10 13.20 3.89
N GLN A 78 -25.25 14.08 4.89
CA GLN A 78 -25.99 13.75 6.12
C GLN A 78 -27.49 13.50 5.86
N LYS A 79 -28.11 14.33 5.02
CA LYS A 79 -29.50 14.13 4.57
C LYS A 79 -29.66 12.78 3.88
N TYR A 80 -28.73 12.42 3.01
CA TYR A 80 -28.73 11.12 2.33
C TYR A 80 -28.59 9.95 3.31
N VAL A 81 -27.73 10.06 4.34
CA VAL A 81 -27.60 9.03 5.40
C VAL A 81 -28.94 8.79 6.12
N ASP A 82 -29.69 9.85 6.41
CA ASP A 82 -30.99 9.76 7.09
C ASP A 82 -32.07 9.15 6.19
N GLU A 83 -32.05 9.46 4.89
CA GLU A 83 -32.92 8.86 3.87
C GLU A 83 -32.58 7.38 3.66
N GLN A 84 -31.30 7.03 3.57
CA GLN A 84 -30.81 5.66 3.49
C GLN A 84 -31.22 4.84 4.73
N ALA A 85 -31.19 5.43 5.93
CA ALA A 85 -31.67 4.78 7.15
C ALA A 85 -33.17 4.42 7.10
N LYS A 86 -34.00 5.35 6.59
CA LYS A 86 -35.44 5.11 6.38
C LYS A 86 -35.68 4.02 5.32
N ALA A 87 -34.96 4.08 4.20
CA ALA A 87 -35.04 3.08 3.13
C ALA A 87 -34.63 1.67 3.60
N HIS A 88 -33.55 1.56 4.39
CA HIS A 88 -33.11 0.30 4.99
C HIS A 88 -34.15 -0.28 5.96
N LYS A 89 -34.85 0.56 6.74
CA LYS A 89 -35.93 0.11 7.62
C LYS A 89 -37.09 -0.48 6.80
N LYS A 90 -37.58 0.26 5.80
CA LYS A 90 -38.65 -0.18 4.88
C LYS A 90 -38.28 -1.49 4.18
N THR A 91 -37.07 -1.58 3.63
CA THR A 91 -36.58 -2.78 2.95
C THR A 91 -36.59 -4.00 3.87
N LYS A 92 -36.19 -3.85 5.15
CA LYS A 92 -36.20 -4.95 6.14
C LYS A 92 -37.59 -5.53 6.34
N GLU A 93 -38.62 -4.69 6.35
CA GLU A 93 -40.03 -5.10 6.49
C GLU A 93 -40.52 -5.79 5.20
N GLU A 94 -40.17 -5.25 4.03
CA GLU A 94 -40.55 -5.80 2.73
C GLU A 94 -39.91 -7.16 2.39
N VAL A 95 -38.75 -7.50 2.95
CA VAL A 95 -38.06 -8.79 2.72
C VAL A 95 -38.27 -9.83 3.83
N ALA A 96 -39.19 -9.57 4.77
CA ALA A 96 -39.45 -10.45 5.91
C ALA A 96 -39.91 -11.87 5.49
N SER A 97 -40.75 -11.97 4.46
CA SER A 97 -41.26 -13.25 3.93
C SER A 97 -40.16 -14.12 3.28
N THR A 98 -39.06 -13.51 2.84
CA THR A 98 -37.86 -14.20 2.36
C THR A 98 -37.03 -14.74 3.52
N LEU A 99 -36.93 -13.99 4.63
CA LEU A 99 -36.28 -14.46 5.84
C LEU A 99 -37.00 -15.70 6.43
N GLU A 100 -38.34 -15.70 6.42
CA GLU A 100 -39.14 -16.86 6.79
C GLU A 100 -38.89 -18.06 5.88
N ALA A 101 -38.84 -17.86 4.55
CA ALA A 101 -38.53 -18.93 3.59
C ALA A 101 -37.11 -19.52 3.80
N VAL A 102 -36.12 -18.67 4.10
CA VAL A 102 -34.75 -19.09 4.47
C VAL A 102 -34.74 -19.93 5.74
N GLN A 103 -35.47 -19.54 6.77
CA GLN A 103 -35.58 -20.31 8.02
C GLN A 103 -36.31 -21.64 7.81
N ASN A 104 -37.37 -21.64 7.00
CA ASN A 104 -38.17 -22.82 6.67
C ASN A 104 -37.32 -23.85 5.89
N ILE A 105 -36.60 -23.45 4.83
CA ILE A 105 -35.75 -24.40 4.08
C ILE A 105 -34.62 -24.95 4.94
N GLN A 106 -34.02 -24.16 5.84
CA GLN A 106 -33.01 -24.64 6.78
C GLN A 106 -33.59 -25.71 7.73
N SER A 107 -34.75 -25.44 8.32
CA SER A 107 -35.46 -26.37 9.22
C SER A 107 -35.85 -27.68 8.50
N VAL A 108 -36.46 -27.58 7.32
CA VAL A 108 -36.87 -28.73 6.52
C VAL A 108 -35.66 -29.53 6.03
N SER A 109 -34.56 -28.88 5.63
CA SER A 109 -33.32 -29.55 5.23
C SER A 109 -32.70 -30.35 6.38
N GLN A 110 -32.73 -29.83 7.61
CA GLN A 110 -32.24 -30.54 8.79
C GLN A 110 -33.12 -31.74 9.16
N ALA A 111 -34.44 -31.58 9.07
CA ALA A 111 -35.41 -32.66 9.31
C ALA A 111 -35.34 -33.76 8.22
N LEU A 112 -35.10 -33.39 6.96
CA LEU A 112 -34.84 -34.30 5.85
C LEU A 112 -33.59 -35.14 6.10
N GLN A 113 -32.48 -34.52 6.51
CA GLN A 113 -31.24 -35.24 6.81
C GLN A 113 -31.44 -36.23 7.97
N LYS A 114 -32.09 -35.81 9.06
CA LYS A 114 -32.39 -36.68 10.22
C LYS A 114 -33.32 -37.85 9.87
N SER A 115 -34.31 -37.64 8.99
CA SER A 115 -35.20 -38.72 8.53
C SER A 115 -34.49 -39.69 7.59
N LYS A 116 -33.58 -39.22 6.72
CA LYS A 116 -32.69 -40.05 5.89
C LYS A 116 -31.79 -40.95 6.72
N GLU A 117 -31.14 -40.41 7.75
CA GLU A 117 -30.30 -41.17 8.69
C GLU A 117 -31.09 -42.25 9.43
N ASN A 118 -32.30 -41.92 9.90
CA ASN A 118 -33.18 -42.89 10.53
C ASN A 118 -33.65 -43.99 9.56
N TYR A 119 -34.00 -43.64 8.31
CA TYR A 119 -34.32 -44.62 7.25
C TYR A 119 -33.16 -45.59 6.99
N ASN A 120 -31.94 -45.07 6.81
CA ASN A 120 -30.73 -45.87 6.62
C ASN A 120 -30.49 -46.79 7.83
N SER A 121 -30.62 -46.27 9.06
CA SER A 121 -30.49 -47.04 10.30
C SER A 121 -31.49 -48.19 10.39
N LYS A 122 -32.78 -47.97 10.07
CA LYS A 122 -33.78 -49.06 10.12
C LYS A 122 -33.56 -50.10 9.02
N THR A 123 -33.14 -49.66 7.84
CA THR A 123 -32.84 -50.56 6.71
C THR A 123 -31.65 -51.47 7.02
N LEU A 124 -30.56 -50.90 7.57
CA LEU A 124 -29.39 -51.67 8.00
C LEU A 124 -29.72 -52.68 9.12
N GLU A 125 -30.56 -52.29 10.08
CA GLU A 125 -31.01 -53.19 11.15
C GLU A 125 -31.87 -54.35 10.63
N GLN A 126 -32.74 -54.11 9.63
CA GLN A 126 -33.51 -55.19 9.00
C GLN A 126 -32.59 -56.18 8.26
N GLU A 127 -31.59 -55.69 7.53
CA GLU A 127 -30.59 -56.53 6.85
C GLU A 127 -29.71 -57.31 7.83
N ARG A 128 -29.37 -56.72 8.99
CA ARG A 128 -28.63 -57.39 10.07
C ARG A 128 -29.45 -58.57 10.63
N MET A 129 -30.69 -58.32 11.03
CA MET A 129 -31.60 -59.37 11.54
C MET A 129 -31.85 -60.48 10.50
N ARG A 130 -31.88 -60.14 9.20
CA ARG A 130 -31.98 -61.13 8.11
C ARG A 130 -30.76 -62.03 8.03
N LYS A 131 -29.55 -61.48 8.17
CA LYS A 131 -28.28 -62.24 8.16
C LYS A 131 -28.08 -63.07 9.43
N GLU A 132 -28.59 -62.62 10.56
CA GLU A 132 -28.55 -63.32 11.85
C GLU A 132 -29.60 -64.46 11.96
N GLY A 133 -30.40 -64.72 10.92
CA GLY A 133 -31.35 -65.83 10.88
C GLY A 133 -32.62 -65.62 11.72
N ALA A 134 -33.03 -64.36 11.94
CA ALA A 134 -34.21 -64.03 12.73
C ALA A 134 -35.50 -64.64 12.17
N THR A 135 -36.49 -64.87 13.04
CA THR A 135 -37.77 -65.47 12.63
C THR A 135 -38.54 -64.57 11.67
N GLN A 136 -39.35 -65.16 10.79
CA GLN A 136 -40.18 -64.39 9.83
C GLN A 136 -41.02 -63.32 10.53
N ARG A 137 -41.57 -63.63 11.71
CA ARG A 137 -42.37 -62.69 12.52
C ARG A 137 -41.58 -61.46 12.98
N ASP A 138 -40.28 -61.61 13.26
CA ASP A 138 -39.40 -60.51 13.66
C ASP A 138 -38.92 -59.69 12.45
N LEU A 139 -38.74 -60.35 11.30
CA LEU A 139 -38.46 -59.69 10.02
C LEU A 139 -39.66 -58.86 9.54
N ASP A 140 -40.89 -59.36 9.70
CA ASP A 140 -42.11 -58.60 9.38
C ASP A 140 -42.25 -57.38 10.32
N LYS A 141 -42.00 -57.57 11.62
CA LYS A 141 -42.05 -56.50 12.64
C LYS A 141 -41.00 -55.40 12.41
N THR A 142 -39.81 -55.76 11.93
CA THR A 142 -38.77 -54.78 11.54
C THR A 142 -39.06 -54.14 10.19
N GLY A 143 -39.62 -54.89 9.22
CA GLY A 143 -40.10 -54.36 7.94
C GLY A 143 -41.17 -53.28 8.07
N VAL A 144 -42.10 -53.39 9.04
CA VAL A 144 -43.05 -52.31 9.36
C VAL A 144 -42.34 -51.03 9.82
N LYS A 145 -41.25 -51.14 10.60
CA LYS A 145 -40.45 -49.97 11.01
C LYS A 145 -39.73 -49.32 9.84
N VAL A 146 -39.22 -50.12 8.88
CA VAL A 146 -38.59 -49.61 7.65
C VAL A 146 -39.62 -48.92 6.76
N LYS A 147 -40.80 -49.51 6.53
CA LYS A 147 -41.90 -48.86 5.80
C LYS A 147 -42.26 -47.50 6.40
N LYS A 148 -42.50 -47.44 7.70
CA LYS A 148 -42.80 -46.18 8.41
C LYS A 148 -41.66 -45.14 8.30
N ALA A 149 -40.40 -45.57 8.39
CA ALA A 149 -39.25 -44.68 8.20
C ALA A 149 -39.14 -44.17 6.74
N THR A 150 -39.50 -45.01 5.77
CA THR A 150 -39.53 -44.68 4.33
C THR A 150 -40.60 -43.64 4.02
N GLU A 151 -41.81 -43.80 4.56
CA GLU A 151 -42.92 -42.83 4.42
C GLU A 151 -42.56 -41.46 5.02
N VAL A 152 -41.96 -41.45 6.21
CA VAL A 152 -41.48 -40.21 6.86
C VAL A 152 -40.37 -39.56 6.03
N TYR A 153 -39.38 -40.32 5.54
CA TYR A 153 -38.34 -39.76 4.68
C TYR A 153 -38.92 -39.21 3.37
N LYS A 154 -39.81 -39.95 2.69
CA LYS A 154 -40.44 -39.52 1.43
C LYS A 154 -41.26 -38.24 1.59
N SER A 155 -42.06 -38.12 2.65
CA SER A 155 -42.82 -36.89 2.93
C SER A 155 -41.92 -35.68 3.22
N PHE A 156 -40.74 -35.87 3.83
CA PHE A 156 -39.75 -34.81 3.95
C PHE A 156 -39.07 -34.46 2.60
N VAL A 157 -38.87 -35.42 1.69
CA VAL A 157 -38.36 -35.14 0.33
C VAL A 157 -39.36 -34.28 -0.45
N GLU A 158 -40.64 -34.65 -0.42
CA GLU A 158 -41.73 -33.90 -1.06
C GLU A 158 -41.87 -32.49 -0.44
N LYS A 159 -41.87 -32.37 0.89
CA LYS A 159 -41.89 -31.08 1.58
C LYS A 159 -40.68 -30.21 1.25
N TYR A 160 -39.48 -30.80 1.17
CA TYR A 160 -38.26 -30.08 0.81
C TYR A 160 -38.33 -29.54 -0.62
N ALA A 161 -38.88 -30.29 -1.59
CA ALA A 161 -39.03 -29.81 -2.96
C ALA A 161 -39.93 -28.56 -3.05
N THR A 162 -41.07 -28.56 -2.35
CA THR A 162 -41.98 -27.40 -2.28
C THR A 162 -41.30 -26.20 -1.61
N THR A 163 -40.72 -26.38 -0.42
CA THR A 163 -40.06 -25.30 0.32
C THR A 163 -38.81 -24.78 -0.41
N LYS A 164 -38.10 -25.62 -1.17
CA LYS A 164 -36.98 -25.21 -2.02
C LYS A 164 -37.45 -24.27 -3.14
N THR A 165 -38.55 -24.61 -3.80
CA THR A 165 -39.11 -23.80 -4.90
C THR A 165 -39.53 -22.41 -4.39
N GLU A 166 -40.22 -22.35 -3.24
CA GLU A 166 -40.61 -21.09 -2.60
C GLU A 166 -39.39 -20.23 -2.19
N PHE A 167 -38.36 -20.87 -1.62
CA PHE A 167 -37.10 -20.21 -1.28
C PHE A 167 -36.39 -19.66 -2.53
N GLU A 168 -36.24 -20.46 -3.58
CA GLU A 168 -35.52 -20.05 -4.81
C GLU A 168 -36.19 -18.84 -5.48
N GLN A 169 -37.53 -18.82 -5.54
CA GLN A 169 -38.27 -17.66 -6.04
C GLN A 169 -38.03 -16.40 -5.17
N LYS A 170 -38.38 -16.45 -3.88
CA LYS A 170 -38.28 -15.29 -2.98
C LYS A 170 -36.84 -14.78 -2.84
N MET A 171 -35.86 -15.69 -2.85
CA MET A 171 -34.45 -15.35 -2.77
C MET A 171 -33.95 -14.66 -4.04
N ALA A 172 -34.41 -15.07 -5.24
CA ALA A 172 -34.06 -14.39 -6.49
C ALA A 172 -34.61 -12.95 -6.52
N GLU A 173 -35.90 -12.77 -6.22
CA GLU A 173 -36.56 -11.45 -6.15
C GLU A 173 -35.86 -10.53 -5.12
N THR A 174 -35.50 -11.09 -3.96
CA THR A 174 -34.82 -10.34 -2.88
C THR A 174 -33.35 -10.01 -3.21
N ALA A 175 -32.65 -10.91 -3.91
CA ALA A 175 -31.28 -10.68 -4.35
C ALA A 175 -31.21 -9.53 -5.37
N GLN A 176 -32.12 -9.51 -6.35
CA GLN A 176 -32.24 -8.39 -7.29
C GLN A 176 -32.55 -7.09 -6.56
N LYS A 177 -33.52 -7.09 -5.64
CA LYS A 177 -33.87 -5.92 -4.84
C LYS A 177 -32.69 -5.36 -4.03
N PHE A 178 -31.84 -6.22 -3.46
CA PHE A 178 -30.62 -5.77 -2.78
C PHE A 178 -29.56 -5.23 -3.75
N GLN A 179 -29.49 -5.74 -4.98
CA GLN A 179 -28.64 -5.19 -6.03
C GLN A 179 -29.12 -3.80 -6.45
N ASP A 180 -30.42 -3.62 -6.72
CA ASP A 180 -31.02 -2.33 -7.12
C ASP A 180 -30.75 -1.23 -6.07
N ILE A 181 -30.86 -1.58 -4.78
CA ILE A 181 -30.55 -0.69 -3.66
C ILE A 181 -29.06 -0.33 -3.62
N GLU A 182 -28.15 -1.27 -3.92
CA GLU A 182 -26.72 -1.02 -3.93
C GLU A 182 -26.30 -0.17 -5.15
N GLU A 183 -26.90 -0.42 -6.32
CA GLU A 183 -26.68 0.37 -7.53
C GLU A 183 -27.16 1.81 -7.34
N SER A 184 -28.36 2.00 -6.80
CA SER A 184 -28.88 3.32 -6.41
C SER A 184 -27.98 4.02 -5.39
N HIS A 185 -27.44 3.29 -4.41
CA HIS A 185 -26.49 3.85 -3.44
C HIS A 185 -25.18 4.33 -4.09
N ILE A 186 -24.59 3.50 -4.95
CA ILE A 186 -23.34 3.83 -5.66
C ILE A 186 -23.55 5.02 -6.60
N LEU A 187 -24.68 5.09 -7.32
CA LEU A 187 -25.01 6.20 -8.20
C LEU A 187 -25.10 7.52 -7.41
N HIS A 188 -25.87 7.55 -6.31
CA HIS A 188 -26.02 8.78 -5.54
C HIS A 188 -24.72 9.22 -4.84
N MET A 189 -23.92 8.27 -4.34
CA MET A 189 -22.58 8.58 -3.81
C MET A 189 -21.67 9.18 -4.89
N LYS A 190 -21.77 8.74 -6.16
CA LYS A 190 -21.04 9.33 -7.28
C LYS A 190 -21.54 10.74 -7.63
N GLU A 191 -22.84 11.00 -7.54
CA GLU A 191 -23.40 12.36 -7.74
C GLU A 191 -22.81 13.35 -6.73
N ILE A 192 -22.74 12.97 -5.45
CA ILE A 192 -22.11 13.78 -4.39
C ILE A 192 -20.61 14.01 -4.69
N ILE A 193 -19.88 12.98 -5.11
CA ILE A 193 -18.45 13.10 -5.48
C ILE A 193 -18.28 14.00 -6.71
N GLN A 194 -19.22 13.99 -7.65
CA GLN A 194 -19.21 14.90 -8.79
C GLN A 194 -19.45 16.35 -8.35
N SER A 195 -20.42 16.61 -7.46
CA SER A 195 -20.63 17.94 -6.86
C SER A 195 -19.41 18.45 -6.07
N TYR A 196 -18.69 17.56 -5.38
CA TYR A 196 -17.39 17.86 -4.76
C TYR A 196 -16.37 18.31 -5.81
N SER A 197 -16.18 17.52 -6.87
CA SER A 197 -15.23 17.81 -7.95
C SER A 197 -15.53 19.14 -8.63
N CYS A 198 -16.79 19.41 -9.00
CA CYS A 198 -17.21 20.68 -9.59
C CYS A 198 -16.95 21.86 -8.64
N SER A 199 -17.24 21.71 -7.34
CA SER A 199 -16.99 22.77 -6.36
C SER A 199 -15.52 23.16 -6.27
N VAL A 200 -14.60 22.18 -6.33
CA VAL A 200 -13.15 22.40 -6.34
C VAL A 200 -12.69 23.00 -7.68
N GLU A 201 -13.18 22.49 -8.81
CA GLU A 201 -12.83 22.97 -10.15
C GLU A 201 -13.24 24.43 -10.37
N ASP A 202 -14.46 24.81 -9.97
CA ASP A 202 -14.94 26.20 -10.02
C ASP A 202 -14.05 27.14 -9.21
N THR A 203 -13.62 26.72 -8.01
CA THR A 203 -12.73 27.53 -7.17
C THR A 203 -11.34 27.66 -7.79
N HIS A 204 -10.79 26.59 -8.40
CA HIS A 204 -9.51 26.67 -9.10
C HIS A 204 -9.56 27.65 -10.28
N LYS A 205 -10.66 27.69 -11.05
CA LYS A 205 -10.85 28.68 -12.13
C LYS A 205 -10.86 30.12 -11.60
N GLN A 206 -11.57 30.37 -10.49
CA GLN A 206 -11.55 31.70 -9.84
C GLN A 206 -10.15 32.10 -9.33
N ILE A 207 -9.36 31.13 -8.87
CA ILE A 207 -7.97 31.36 -8.45
C ILE A 207 -7.07 31.68 -9.66
N GLU A 208 -7.26 31.00 -10.79
CA GLU A 208 -6.56 31.27 -12.05
C GLU A 208 -6.87 32.68 -12.58
N GLU A 209 -8.15 33.07 -12.62
CA GLU A 209 -8.59 34.43 -12.95
C GLU A 209 -7.95 35.48 -12.02
N LEU A 210 -7.85 35.17 -10.71
CA LEU A 210 -7.21 36.02 -9.72
C LEU A 210 -5.71 36.21 -9.92
N HIS A 211 -5.01 35.15 -10.32
CA HIS A 211 -3.59 35.21 -10.64
C HIS A 211 -3.35 36.08 -11.88
N GLN A 212 -4.20 35.96 -12.90
CA GLN A 212 -4.12 36.83 -14.07
C GLN A 212 -4.46 38.30 -13.72
N GLU A 213 -5.45 38.55 -12.86
CA GLU A 213 -5.75 39.89 -12.35
C GLU A 213 -4.53 40.50 -11.62
N PHE A 214 -3.84 39.71 -10.79
CA PHE A 214 -2.64 40.15 -10.10
C PHE A 214 -1.49 40.52 -11.05
N VAL A 215 -1.21 39.69 -12.07
CA VAL A 215 -0.19 39.98 -13.09
C VAL A 215 -0.51 41.30 -13.79
N ASN A 216 -1.75 41.46 -14.27
CA ASN A 216 -2.20 42.68 -14.94
C ASN A 216 -2.10 43.92 -14.02
N ASN A 217 -2.44 43.79 -12.74
CA ASN A 217 -2.31 44.88 -11.76
C ASN A 217 -0.85 45.26 -11.48
N MET A 218 0.07 44.29 -11.51
CA MET A 218 1.51 44.55 -11.38
C MET A 218 2.07 45.27 -12.62
N GLU A 219 1.66 44.87 -13.83
CA GLU A 219 2.04 45.56 -15.09
C GLU A 219 1.50 47.00 -15.14
N ASN A 220 0.24 47.21 -14.74
CA ASN A 220 -0.38 48.54 -14.64
C ASN A 220 0.29 49.44 -13.58
N THR A 221 0.99 48.86 -12.59
CA THR A 221 1.72 49.60 -11.55
C THR A 221 3.15 49.93 -12.03
N SER A 222 3.24 50.63 -13.16
CA SER A 222 4.50 50.89 -13.86
C SER A 222 5.50 51.73 -13.05
N VAL A 223 6.79 51.63 -13.38
CA VAL A 223 7.87 52.38 -12.73
C VAL A 223 7.65 53.90 -12.83
N GLU A 224 7.19 54.38 -13.99
CA GLU A 224 6.84 55.78 -14.23
C GLU A 224 5.71 56.24 -13.32
N SER A 225 4.66 55.41 -13.17
CA SER A 225 3.52 55.71 -12.30
C SER A 225 3.92 55.82 -10.82
N LEU A 226 4.86 55.00 -10.37
CA LEU A 226 5.36 55.00 -9.00
C LEU A 226 6.30 56.18 -8.73
N ILE A 227 7.19 56.51 -9.67
CA ILE A 227 8.06 57.69 -9.58
C ILE A 227 7.22 58.97 -9.57
N GLN A 228 6.20 59.06 -10.42
CA GLN A 228 5.27 60.19 -10.46
C GLN A 228 4.54 60.34 -9.12
N LYS A 229 3.94 59.27 -8.58
CA LYS A 229 3.29 59.26 -7.26
C LYS A 229 4.23 59.68 -6.13
N LEU A 230 5.50 59.29 -6.17
CA LEU A 230 6.50 59.73 -5.18
C LEU A 230 6.80 61.23 -5.32
N ALA A 231 7.05 61.71 -6.54
CA ALA A 231 7.37 63.11 -6.82
C ALA A 231 6.21 64.05 -6.44
N GLU A 232 4.97 63.62 -6.65
CA GLU A 232 3.76 64.36 -6.25
C GLU A 232 3.53 64.35 -4.72
N SER A 233 3.76 63.21 -4.05
CA SER A 233 3.47 63.06 -2.61
C SER A 233 4.59 63.52 -1.68
N LYS A 234 5.85 63.60 -2.15
CA LYS A 234 7.03 63.96 -1.35
C LYS A 234 7.90 65.07 -1.96
N GLY A 235 7.49 65.67 -3.08
CA GLY A 235 8.20 66.78 -3.71
C GLY A 235 8.26 68.02 -2.80
N THR A 236 9.43 68.66 -2.71
CA THR A 236 9.69 69.84 -1.87
C THR A 236 9.22 71.17 -2.48
N GLY A 237 8.52 71.12 -3.62
CA GLY A 237 8.07 72.27 -4.40
C GLY A 237 8.53 72.19 -5.86
N LYS A 238 7.73 72.75 -6.77
CA LYS A 238 8.07 72.85 -8.21
C LYS A 238 8.81 74.16 -8.54
N GLU A 239 8.80 75.12 -7.63
CA GLU A 239 9.49 76.40 -7.80
C GLU A 239 10.99 76.27 -7.55
N ARG A 240 11.80 76.82 -8.45
CA ARG A 240 13.25 76.90 -8.29
C ARG A 240 13.59 78.10 -7.38
N PRO A 241 14.64 78.01 -6.54
CA PRO A 241 15.08 79.15 -5.73
C PRO A 241 15.25 80.42 -6.57
N GLY A 242 14.60 81.51 -6.13
CA GLY A 242 14.59 82.77 -6.88
C GLY A 242 15.99 83.35 -7.09
N LYS A 243 16.21 83.99 -8.25
CA LYS A 243 17.48 84.66 -8.55
C LYS A 243 17.76 85.74 -7.48
N ARG A 244 18.84 85.57 -6.71
CA ARG A 244 19.27 86.56 -5.70
C ARG A 244 19.53 87.91 -6.38
N LYS A 245 18.73 88.93 -6.05
CA LYS A 245 19.05 90.32 -6.39
C LYS A 245 20.24 90.76 -5.53
N HIS A 246 21.25 91.38 -6.14
CA HIS A 246 22.31 92.05 -5.39
C HIS A 246 21.73 93.32 -4.76
N ASN A 247 21.59 93.33 -3.43
CA ASN A 247 21.31 94.56 -2.70
C ASN A 247 22.63 95.33 -2.52
N ASN A 248 22.91 96.28 -3.41
CA ASN A 248 24.03 97.23 -3.30
C ASN A 248 23.76 98.27 -2.20
N SER A 249 23.60 97.84 -0.95
CA SER A 249 23.34 98.71 0.22
C SER A 249 24.24 98.39 1.43
N LEU A 250 25.32 97.64 1.22
CA LEU A 250 26.26 97.23 2.28
C LEU A 250 27.74 97.33 1.83
N LEU A 251 28.02 98.19 0.84
CA LEU A 251 29.36 98.37 0.25
C LEU A 251 30.00 99.73 0.56
N ILE A 252 29.59 100.40 1.64
CA ILE A 252 30.08 101.74 2.03
C ILE A 252 30.43 101.81 3.52
N HIS A 253 31.14 100.82 4.09
CA HIS A 253 31.66 101.03 5.46
C HIS A 253 32.92 100.28 5.93
N LEU A 254 33.54 99.41 5.12
CA LEU A 254 34.78 98.71 5.50
C LEU A 254 35.82 98.72 4.37
N ASN A 255 36.37 99.91 4.11
CA ASN A 255 37.67 100.10 3.50
C ASN A 255 38.43 101.08 4.40
N LEU A 256 39.54 100.61 4.98
CA LEU A 256 40.49 101.22 5.94
C LEU A 256 40.51 100.49 7.29
N TYR A 257 41.25 99.39 7.37
CA TYR A 257 42.47 99.32 8.19
C TYR A 257 43.25 98.06 7.77
N ASP A 258 44.49 98.28 7.35
CA ASP A 258 45.44 97.24 6.99
C ASP A 258 46.20 96.84 8.26
N SER A 259 46.19 95.56 8.62
CA SER A 259 47.04 95.00 9.69
C SER A 259 47.09 93.49 9.55
N GLU A 260 48.32 92.96 9.47
CA GLU A 260 48.62 91.54 9.36
C GLU A 260 48.35 90.84 10.70
N GLU A 261 47.69 89.68 10.68
CA GLU A 261 47.81 88.66 11.73
C GLU A 261 47.43 87.27 11.17
N GLU A 262 48.07 86.21 11.69
CA GLU A 262 48.03 84.84 11.18
C GLU A 262 46.80 84.02 11.65
N ASP A 263 46.71 82.77 11.18
CA ASP A 263 45.97 81.64 11.77
C ASP A 263 44.43 81.67 11.92
N GLU A 264 43.74 81.02 10.97
CA GLU A 264 43.19 79.65 11.20
C GLU A 264 42.33 79.20 9.99
N ARG A 265 42.80 78.19 9.23
CA ARG A 265 41.90 77.44 8.32
C ARG A 265 40.99 76.50 9.11
N ARG A 266 39.79 76.94 9.48
CA ARG A 266 38.72 76.06 9.95
C ARG A 266 38.20 75.15 8.82
N LYS A 267 38.91 74.05 8.58
CA LYS A 267 38.40 72.90 7.81
C LYS A 267 37.27 72.26 8.59
N PHE A 268 36.10 72.10 7.97
CA PHE A 268 35.07 71.20 8.47
C PHE A 268 35.56 69.76 8.35
N HIS A 269 35.80 69.10 9.49
CA HIS A 269 36.14 67.68 9.56
C HIS A 269 34.83 66.86 9.59
N VAL A 270 34.54 66.14 8.51
CA VAL A 270 33.45 65.16 8.47
C VAL A 270 34.03 63.78 8.78
N GLU A 271 33.90 63.34 10.02
CA GLU A 271 34.31 62.00 10.43
C GLU A 271 33.24 60.97 10.06
N ILE A 272 33.42 60.26 8.94
CA ILE A 272 32.67 59.03 8.67
C ILE A 272 33.43 57.89 9.36
N LYS A 273 32.91 57.40 10.49
CA LYS A 273 33.44 56.18 11.12
C LYS A 273 33.22 54.97 10.21
N PRO A 274 34.28 54.27 9.76
CA PRO A 274 34.12 53.02 9.03
C PRO A 274 33.61 51.93 9.99
N VAL A 275 32.54 51.25 9.61
CA VAL A 275 32.16 49.98 10.25
C VAL A 275 33.25 48.95 9.95
N GLN A 276 33.79 48.30 10.99
CA GLN A 276 34.85 47.31 10.79
C GLN A 276 34.35 46.08 10.01
N PRO A 277 35.16 45.52 9.11
CA PRO A 277 34.84 44.26 8.45
C PRO A 277 34.98 43.10 9.45
N ASN A 278 33.90 42.34 9.67
CA ASN A 278 33.99 41.11 10.44
C ASN A 278 34.72 40.04 9.61
N ASN A 279 35.82 39.52 10.15
CA ASN A 279 36.67 38.57 9.43
C ASN A 279 36.09 37.15 9.60
N GLY A 280 35.40 36.66 8.57
CA GLY A 280 34.84 35.31 8.50
C GLY A 280 35.12 34.67 7.15
N THR A 281 36.09 33.77 7.10
CA THR A 281 36.48 33.03 5.89
C THR A 281 35.37 32.09 5.43
N HIS A 282 34.98 32.13 4.15
CA HIS A 282 35.22 31.04 3.18
C HIS A 282 34.70 31.41 1.77
N GLN A 283 35.28 30.76 0.76
CA GLN A 283 35.04 31.03 -0.66
C GLN A 283 33.76 30.34 -1.14
N HIS A 284 33.03 30.95 -2.08
CA HIS A 284 32.85 30.35 -3.41
C HIS A 284 32.38 31.41 -4.41
N LYS A 285 32.93 31.38 -5.62
CA LYS A 285 32.69 32.35 -6.71
C LYS A 285 31.92 31.63 -7.82
N ALA A 286 30.71 32.10 -8.15
CA ALA A 286 29.99 31.69 -9.35
C ALA A 286 30.05 32.83 -10.38
N THR A 287 30.23 32.48 -11.66
CA THR A 287 30.49 33.45 -12.73
C THR A 287 29.32 33.47 -13.73
N ILE A 288 29.09 34.59 -14.39
CA ILE A 288 27.82 34.97 -15.05
C ILE A 288 27.47 34.18 -16.34
N ASP A 289 28.30 33.24 -16.78
CA ASP A 289 28.10 32.52 -18.05
C ASP A 289 27.25 31.23 -17.97
N GLU A 290 26.92 30.71 -16.79
CA GLU A 290 26.06 29.50 -16.68
C GLU A 290 24.55 29.78 -16.83
N LEU A 291 24.10 31.04 -16.81
CA LEU A 291 22.66 31.37 -16.85
C LEU A 291 22.05 31.52 -18.27
N LYS A 292 22.83 31.31 -19.34
CA LYS A 292 22.38 31.53 -20.73
C LYS A 292 22.06 30.27 -21.54
N ALA A 293 22.20 29.08 -20.96
CA ALA A 293 21.96 27.82 -21.66
C ALA A 293 20.51 27.26 -21.58
N SER A 294 19.62 27.88 -20.80
CA SER A 294 18.30 27.29 -20.44
C SER A 294 17.06 27.94 -21.09
N ILE A 295 17.23 28.79 -22.11
CA ILE A 295 16.12 29.53 -22.76
C ILE A 295 16.08 29.26 -24.29
N ALA A 296 16.46 28.06 -24.71
CA ALA A 296 16.53 27.71 -26.13
C ALA A 296 16.26 26.22 -26.43
N SER A 297 15.12 25.68 -26.02
CA SER A 297 14.45 24.52 -26.66
C SER A 297 13.08 24.21 -26.04
N SER A 298 12.03 24.88 -26.50
CA SER A 298 10.63 24.43 -26.38
C SER A 298 9.86 24.89 -27.61
N ILE A 299 9.94 24.11 -28.69
CA ILE A 299 9.06 24.25 -29.86
C ILE A 299 7.80 23.41 -29.61
N ILE A 300 6.64 24.02 -29.83
CA ILE A 300 5.31 23.43 -29.69
C ILE A 300 5.08 22.36 -30.77
N PRO A 301 4.45 21.22 -30.43
CA PRO A 301 3.48 20.61 -31.35
C PRO A 301 2.05 20.67 -30.79
N THR A 302 1.12 21.00 -31.68
CA THR A 302 -0.32 21.13 -31.44
C THR A 302 -1.04 19.78 -31.33
N THR A 303 -2.12 19.73 -30.55
CA THR A 303 -3.15 18.68 -30.61
C THR A 303 -3.85 18.63 -31.98
N PRO A 304 -4.49 17.50 -32.29
CA PRO A 304 -5.88 17.58 -32.74
C PRO A 304 -6.83 16.67 -31.95
N LEU A 305 -8.09 17.10 -31.87
CA LEU A 305 -9.20 16.33 -31.30
C LEU A 305 -9.54 15.09 -32.15
N GLY A 306 -10.01 14.03 -31.50
CA GLY A 306 -10.72 12.91 -32.11
C GLY A 306 -11.71 12.31 -31.12
N ALA A 307 -13.01 12.44 -31.37
CA ALA A 307 -14.05 11.89 -30.49
C ALA A 307 -14.33 10.42 -30.81
N ALA A 308 -14.34 9.56 -29.79
CA ALA A 308 -14.86 8.20 -29.89
C ALA A 308 -15.46 7.74 -28.55
N THR A 309 -16.76 7.45 -28.56
CA THR A 309 -17.50 6.83 -27.45
C THR A 309 -17.15 5.34 -27.35
N ILE A 310 -16.68 4.89 -26.18
CA ILE A 310 -16.54 3.45 -25.89
C ILE A 310 -17.15 3.15 -24.50
N VAL A 311 -18.04 2.17 -24.48
CA VAL A 311 -18.84 1.73 -23.32
C VAL A 311 -18.02 0.72 -22.47
N PRO A 312 -18.05 0.77 -21.12
CA PRO A 312 -17.39 -0.23 -20.28
C PRO A 312 -18.15 -1.58 -20.27
N PRO A 313 -17.45 -2.73 -20.31
CA PRO A 313 -18.07 -4.06 -20.24
C PRO A 313 -18.45 -4.47 -18.80
N PRO A 314 -19.40 -5.41 -18.63
CA PRO A 314 -19.98 -5.74 -17.33
C PRO A 314 -19.09 -6.62 -16.42
N ARG A 315 -19.30 -6.50 -15.11
CA ARG A 315 -18.54 -7.15 -14.04
C ARG A 315 -19.15 -8.53 -13.66
N PRO A 316 -18.37 -9.63 -13.60
CA PRO A 316 -18.90 -10.93 -13.16
C PRO A 316 -19.23 -11.00 -11.67
N SER A 317 -20.30 -11.72 -11.32
CA SER A 317 -20.85 -11.84 -9.97
C SER A 317 -19.99 -12.68 -9.00
N SER A 318 -19.90 -12.25 -7.74
CA SER A 318 -19.13 -12.90 -6.68
C SER A 318 -19.86 -14.09 -6.03
N ARG A 319 -19.20 -15.26 -5.96
CA ARG A 319 -19.69 -16.46 -5.24
C ARG A 319 -19.34 -16.40 -3.73
N PRO A 320 -20.18 -16.92 -2.80
CA PRO A 320 -19.96 -16.75 -1.36
C PRO A 320 -18.80 -17.57 -0.77
N LYS A 321 -18.18 -17.05 0.30
CA LYS A 321 -17.28 -17.82 1.19
C LYS A 321 -18.00 -18.24 2.47
N LEU A 322 -17.80 -19.49 2.88
CA LEU A 322 -18.23 -20.02 4.17
C LEU A 322 -17.34 -19.47 5.31
N GLY A 323 -17.96 -19.13 6.44
CA GLY A 323 -17.27 -18.69 7.66
C GLY A 323 -16.97 -19.85 8.62
N ALA A 324 -15.84 -19.78 9.32
CA ALA A 324 -15.50 -20.73 10.38
C ALA A 324 -16.30 -20.42 11.67
N GLY A 325 -17.09 -21.37 12.14
CA GLY A 325 -17.86 -21.24 13.38
C GLY A 325 -17.02 -21.52 14.62
N LYS A 326 -16.93 -20.56 15.54
CA LYS A 326 -16.41 -20.77 16.90
C LYS A 326 -17.59 -20.88 17.86
N LEU A 327 -17.82 -22.06 18.42
CA LEU A 327 -18.92 -22.31 19.36
C LEU A 327 -18.60 -21.75 20.75
N SER A 328 -19.57 -21.07 21.36
CA SER A 328 -19.53 -20.65 22.77
C SER A 328 -20.91 -20.71 23.39
N GLY A 329 -21.03 -21.32 24.57
CA GLY A 329 -22.20 -21.24 25.43
C GLY A 329 -22.74 -22.59 25.89
N ILE A 330 -22.59 -22.87 27.18
CA ILE A 330 -23.64 -23.33 28.12
C ILE A 330 -23.07 -23.15 29.55
N ASN A 331 -23.95 -22.81 30.50
CA ASN A 331 -23.62 -22.25 31.81
C ASN A 331 -23.22 -23.27 32.90
N GLU A 332 -22.68 -22.71 33.98
CA GLU A 332 -22.36 -23.36 35.26
C GLU A 332 -23.59 -23.91 36.02
N ILE A 333 -23.32 -24.88 36.92
CA ILE A 333 -23.83 -25.12 38.30
C ILE A 333 -23.19 -26.46 38.74
N GLY A 334 -22.62 -26.70 39.94
CA GLY A 334 -22.25 -25.81 41.03
C GLY A 334 -21.79 -26.59 42.30
N ARG A 335 -20.49 -26.49 42.66
CA ARG A 335 -19.86 -26.86 43.96
C ARG A 335 -19.83 -28.37 44.36
N PRO A 336 -19.20 -28.75 45.50
CA PRO A 336 -17.75 -28.75 45.75
C PRO A 336 -17.26 -30.11 46.29
N PHE A 337 -15.94 -30.35 46.48
CA PHE A 337 -15.38 -31.15 47.60
C PHE A 337 -13.84 -31.11 47.61
N SER A 338 -13.23 -31.28 48.79
CA SER A 338 -11.78 -31.40 49.02
C SER A 338 -11.54 -32.46 50.13
N PRO A 339 -10.30 -32.85 50.52
CA PRO A 339 -9.87 -34.25 50.40
C PRO A 339 -9.45 -34.89 51.75
N PRO A 340 -8.89 -36.12 51.73
CA PRO A 340 -7.96 -36.58 52.79
C PRO A 340 -6.52 -36.90 52.31
N LYS A 341 -5.58 -36.80 53.26
CA LYS A 341 -4.13 -37.12 53.17
C LYS A 341 -3.90 -38.65 53.43
N VAL A 342 -2.71 -39.29 53.31
CA VAL A 342 -1.34 -39.05 53.86
C VAL A 342 -0.30 -39.94 53.08
N THR A 343 1.05 -40.00 53.26
CA THR A 343 2.02 -39.49 54.27
C THR A 343 3.47 -39.42 53.70
N ASN A 344 4.31 -38.55 54.28
CA ASN A 344 5.79 -38.58 54.46
C ASN A 344 6.78 -39.16 53.42
N SER A 345 7.60 -38.29 52.81
CA SER A 345 8.96 -37.93 53.29
C SER A 345 9.56 -36.79 52.44
N SER A 346 10.58 -36.07 52.94
CA SER A 346 10.93 -34.69 52.51
C SER A 346 12.36 -34.56 51.87
N PRO A 347 12.89 -33.38 51.45
CA PRO A 347 13.33 -33.14 50.06
C PRO A 347 14.83 -32.72 49.94
N PRO A 348 15.38 -32.36 48.73
CA PRO A 348 15.34 -30.98 48.19
C PRO A 348 15.39 -30.93 46.61
N PRO A 349 15.78 -29.81 45.96
CA PRO A 349 15.00 -28.60 45.70
C PRO A 349 14.61 -28.41 44.21
N ALA A 350 13.88 -27.33 43.90
CA ALA A 350 13.14 -27.14 42.65
C ALA A 350 13.96 -26.65 41.42
N ALA A 351 13.50 -27.06 40.23
CA ALA A 351 13.79 -26.42 38.94
C ALA A 351 12.46 -26.15 38.19
N PRO A 352 12.30 -25.03 37.45
CA PRO A 352 11.00 -24.60 36.92
C PRO A 352 10.61 -25.22 35.57
N LEU A 353 9.29 -25.23 35.32
CA LEU A 353 8.61 -25.83 34.18
C LEU A 353 9.06 -25.29 32.81
N ALA A 354 9.18 -26.20 31.85
CA ALA A 354 9.41 -25.88 30.44
C ALA A 354 8.12 -25.43 29.73
N ARG A 355 8.35 -24.40 28.91
CA ARG A 355 7.44 -23.54 28.15
C ARG A 355 6.64 -24.26 27.04
N ALA A 356 5.59 -23.57 26.60
CA ALA A 356 4.70 -23.95 25.50
C ALA A 356 5.38 -24.07 24.12
N GLU A 357 4.70 -24.76 23.21
CA GLU A 357 5.08 -24.99 21.82
C GLU A 357 5.17 -23.69 20.99
N SER A 358 6.04 -23.69 19.97
CA SER A 358 6.08 -22.66 18.92
C SER A 358 6.63 -23.28 17.63
N SER A 359 5.95 -23.04 16.52
CA SER A 359 6.20 -23.72 15.24
C SER A 359 7.33 -23.09 14.43
N SER A 360 8.44 -23.84 14.35
CA SER A 360 9.30 -24.02 13.17
C SER A 360 9.75 -22.78 12.37
N SER A 361 10.97 -22.32 12.65
CA SER A 361 11.85 -21.71 11.64
C SER A 361 12.53 -22.82 10.83
N LEU A 362 12.65 -22.67 9.50
CA LEU A 362 13.47 -23.55 8.67
C LEU A 362 14.83 -22.89 8.37
N SER A 363 15.89 -23.49 8.90
CA SER A 363 17.28 -23.18 8.56
C SER A 363 17.97 -24.49 8.21
N SER A 364 18.51 -24.61 7.00
CA SER A 364 19.11 -25.86 6.51
C SER A 364 20.63 -25.72 6.41
N ASN A 365 21.34 -26.36 7.34
CA ASN A 365 22.75 -26.71 7.14
C ASN A 365 22.82 -28.01 6.35
N THR A 366 23.66 -28.09 5.32
CA THR A 366 24.12 -29.37 4.77
C THR A 366 25.64 -29.35 4.60
N SER A 367 26.29 -30.33 5.21
CA SER A 367 27.74 -30.55 5.17
C SER A 367 28.07 -31.67 4.19
N LEU A 368 29.00 -31.45 3.26
CA LEU A 368 29.69 -32.51 2.52
C LEU A 368 31.19 -32.19 2.42
N SER A 369 32.01 -33.23 2.44
CA SER A 369 33.45 -33.16 2.71
C SER A 369 34.33 -33.40 1.48
N ALA A 370 35.17 -32.41 1.16
CA ALA A 370 36.54 -32.46 0.61
C ALA A 370 36.94 -33.47 -0.49
N SER A 371 37.49 -32.96 -1.60
CA SER A 371 38.77 -33.44 -2.17
C SER A 371 39.51 -32.39 -3.03
N ASN A 372 40.71 -32.00 -2.59
CA ASN A 372 41.90 -31.54 -3.31
C ASN A 372 41.82 -30.79 -4.68
N THR A 373 42.10 -29.48 -4.69
CA THR A 373 43.35 -28.86 -5.23
C THR A 373 43.29 -27.31 -5.11
N PRO A 374 44.44 -26.59 -5.04
CA PRO A 374 44.45 -25.18 -4.65
C PRO A 374 44.34 -24.21 -5.84
N THR A 375 43.44 -23.22 -5.74
CA THR A 375 43.54 -21.98 -6.52
C THR A 375 43.34 -20.77 -5.61
N VAL A 376 44.20 -19.76 -5.75
CA VAL A 376 44.27 -18.60 -4.85
C VAL A 376 43.14 -17.61 -5.12
N GLY A 377 42.37 -17.23 -4.10
CA GLY A 377 41.31 -16.22 -4.20
C GLY A 377 40.69 -15.91 -2.84
N THR A 378 41.16 -14.86 -2.17
CA THR A 378 40.77 -14.53 -0.79
C THR A 378 39.45 -13.75 -0.68
N SER A 379 38.54 -14.21 0.17
CA SER A 379 37.62 -13.33 0.91
C SER A 379 37.26 -13.95 2.26
N ARG A 380 37.15 -13.12 3.31
CA ARG A 380 37.19 -13.55 4.72
C ARG A 380 35.78 -13.69 5.32
N GLY A 381 35.60 -14.68 6.19
CA GLY A 381 34.42 -14.77 7.06
C GLY A 381 34.34 -13.61 8.06
N PRO A 382 33.16 -13.34 8.66
CA PRO A 382 32.93 -12.16 9.47
C PRO A 382 33.70 -12.21 10.78
N SER A 383 34.66 -11.30 10.97
CA SER A 383 35.30 -11.06 12.26
C SER A 383 34.40 -10.18 13.15
N PRO A 384 34.45 -10.33 14.49
CA PRO A 384 33.83 -9.38 15.41
C PRO A 384 34.43 -7.98 15.20
N VAL A 385 33.59 -6.96 15.11
CA VAL A 385 34.04 -5.58 14.82
C VAL A 385 34.92 -5.07 15.95
N THR A 386 36.23 -4.98 15.68
CA THR A 386 37.16 -4.14 16.47
C THR A 386 36.91 -2.69 16.07
N LEU A 387 36.24 -1.91 16.91
CA LEU A 387 35.76 -0.58 16.56
C LEU A 387 36.88 0.47 16.65
N ALA A 388 37.76 0.49 15.64
CA ALA A 388 38.76 1.53 15.43
C ALA A 388 38.36 2.42 14.24
N SER A 389 38.08 3.70 14.52
CA SER A 389 38.01 4.80 13.55
C SER A 389 37.35 4.51 12.18
N GLN A 390 36.02 4.34 12.16
CA GLN A 390 35.21 4.63 10.97
C GLN A 390 33.96 5.40 11.39
N ASP A 391 33.72 6.55 10.77
CA ASP A 391 32.69 7.52 11.20
C ASP A 391 31.24 7.10 10.88
N ALA A 392 31.04 6.05 10.09
CA ALA A 392 29.72 5.62 9.61
C ALA A 392 29.34 4.21 10.11
N LEU A 393 28.18 4.11 10.76
CA LEU A 393 27.67 2.85 11.33
C LEU A 393 27.18 1.88 10.23
N PRO A 394 27.66 0.62 10.20
CA PRO A 394 27.25 -0.34 9.19
C PRO A 394 25.85 -0.92 9.50
N ILE A 395 24.97 -0.89 8.51
CA ILE A 395 23.68 -1.60 8.50
C ILE A 395 23.49 -2.35 7.19
N ALA A 396 22.68 -3.39 7.17
CA ALA A 396 22.28 -4.06 5.93
C ALA A 396 20.79 -3.83 5.63
N VAL A 397 20.43 -3.87 4.35
CA VAL A 397 19.05 -3.87 3.87
C VAL A 397 18.75 -5.16 3.13
N ALA A 398 17.55 -5.70 3.34
CA ALA A 398 17.00 -6.81 2.57
C ALA A 398 15.64 -6.43 1.99
N PHE A 399 15.48 -6.64 0.68
CA PHE A 399 14.20 -6.65 -0.02
C PHE A 399 13.82 -8.10 -0.31
N THR A 400 12.70 -8.58 0.24
CA THR A 400 12.12 -9.88 -0.10
C THR A 400 10.78 -9.65 -0.79
N GLU A 401 10.59 -10.23 -1.97
CA GLU A 401 9.31 -10.17 -2.67
C GLU A 401 8.71 -11.56 -2.91
N SER A 402 7.39 -11.61 -3.05
CA SER A 402 6.63 -12.81 -3.39
C SER A 402 5.69 -12.53 -4.55
N VAL A 403 5.78 -13.33 -5.61
CA VAL A 403 4.88 -13.28 -6.77
C VAL A 403 3.84 -14.40 -6.68
N ASN A 404 2.58 -14.02 -6.64
CA ASN A 404 1.45 -14.91 -6.84
C ASN A 404 0.93 -14.71 -8.25
N ALA A 405 0.64 -15.81 -8.96
CA ALA A 405 0.12 -15.76 -10.32
C ALA A 405 -0.88 -16.90 -10.55
N TYR A 406 -1.93 -16.63 -11.33
CA TYR A 406 -2.87 -17.63 -11.82
C TYR A 406 -3.01 -17.47 -13.33
N PHE A 407 -2.67 -18.51 -14.07
CA PHE A 407 -2.84 -18.62 -15.53
C PHE A 407 -4.02 -19.52 -15.84
N LYS A 408 -4.76 -19.22 -16.92
CA LYS A 408 -5.90 -20.04 -17.37
C LYS A 408 -5.80 -20.35 -18.86
N GLY A 409 -5.50 -21.61 -19.15
CA GLY A 409 -5.22 -22.12 -20.48
C GLY A 409 -4.00 -21.44 -21.09
N ALA A 410 -4.11 -21.11 -22.37
CA ALA A 410 -3.10 -20.36 -23.13
C ALA A 410 -3.45 -18.87 -23.29
N ASP A 411 -4.48 -18.35 -22.59
CA ASP A 411 -4.99 -16.99 -22.78
C ASP A 411 -4.22 -15.97 -21.91
N PRO A 412 -3.43 -15.06 -22.51
CA PRO A 412 -2.65 -14.08 -21.76
C PRO A 412 -3.53 -13.09 -20.97
N SER A 413 -4.75 -12.80 -21.45
CA SER A 413 -5.63 -11.82 -20.81
C SER A 413 -6.30 -12.33 -19.53
N LYS A 414 -6.24 -13.65 -19.29
CA LYS A 414 -6.77 -14.29 -18.08
C LYS A 414 -5.72 -14.47 -16.98
N CYS A 415 -4.48 -14.02 -17.20
CA CYS A 415 -3.42 -14.05 -16.19
C CYS A 415 -3.69 -13.03 -15.08
N ILE A 416 -3.84 -13.50 -13.84
CA ILE A 416 -4.02 -12.66 -12.65
C ILE A 416 -2.74 -12.72 -11.83
N VAL A 417 -2.18 -11.56 -11.48
CA VAL A 417 -0.91 -11.45 -10.77
C VAL A 417 -1.10 -10.63 -9.49
N LYS A 418 -0.36 -10.98 -8.43
CA LYS A 418 -0.20 -10.15 -7.24
C LYS A 418 1.21 -10.30 -6.69
N ILE A 419 1.96 -9.20 -6.70
CA ILE A 419 3.31 -9.11 -6.15
C ILE A 419 3.25 -8.29 -4.85
N THR A 420 3.85 -8.84 -3.79
CA THR A 420 3.98 -8.18 -2.49
C THR A 420 5.41 -8.29 -2.00
N GLY A 421 5.94 -7.25 -1.37
CA GLY A 421 7.27 -7.27 -0.80
C GLY A 421 7.37 -6.68 0.60
N ASP A 422 8.47 -7.02 1.25
CA ASP A 422 8.93 -6.46 2.52
C ASP A 422 10.31 -5.83 2.34
N MET A 423 10.60 -4.87 3.23
CA MET A 423 11.91 -4.28 3.41
C MET A 423 12.29 -4.42 4.88
N THR A 424 13.41 -5.08 5.12
CA THR A 424 13.96 -5.33 6.45
C THR A 424 15.33 -4.66 6.56
N LEU A 425 15.58 -3.94 7.66
CA LEU A 425 16.91 -3.44 8.02
C LEU A 425 17.55 -4.35 9.07
N SER A 426 18.82 -4.71 8.88
CA SER A 426 19.59 -5.56 9.78
C SER A 426 20.69 -4.76 10.46
N PHE A 427 20.64 -4.75 11.80
CA PHE A 427 21.52 -3.97 12.66
C PHE A 427 22.53 -4.88 13.38
N PRO A 428 23.86 -4.64 13.31
CA PRO A 428 24.84 -5.43 14.06
C PRO A 428 24.62 -5.31 15.56
N SER A 429 24.80 -6.39 16.32
CA SER A 429 24.49 -6.42 17.76
C SER A 429 25.25 -5.36 18.59
N GLY A 430 26.47 -4.99 18.17
CA GLY A 430 27.27 -3.93 18.80
C GLY A 430 26.65 -2.52 18.72
N ILE A 431 25.74 -2.25 17.78
CA ILE A 431 25.18 -0.89 17.57
C ILE A 431 24.33 -0.42 18.76
N ILE A 432 23.74 -1.35 19.51
CA ILE A 432 22.89 -1.05 20.68
C ILE A 432 23.69 -0.27 21.71
N LYS A 433 24.94 -0.68 21.98
CA LYS A 433 25.83 0.04 22.91
C LYS A 433 25.96 1.51 22.51
N ILE A 434 26.20 1.76 21.22
CA ILE A 434 26.39 3.10 20.64
C ILE A 434 25.12 3.95 20.78
N PHE A 435 23.95 3.39 20.47
CA PHE A 435 22.65 4.08 20.64
C PHE A 435 22.29 4.33 22.11
N THR A 436 22.82 3.54 23.05
CA THR A 436 22.63 3.78 24.49
C THR A 436 23.68 4.65 25.14
N SER A 437 24.89 4.77 24.56
CA SER A 437 25.97 5.60 25.08
C SER A 437 25.99 7.02 24.50
N SER A 438 25.40 7.22 23.33
CA SER A 438 25.21 8.57 22.76
C SER A 438 23.85 9.14 23.16
N PRO A 439 23.79 10.36 23.75
CA PRO A 439 22.51 11.01 24.06
C PRO A 439 21.76 11.50 22.81
N SER A 440 22.43 11.57 21.66
CA SER A 440 21.84 11.94 20.37
C SER A 440 22.57 11.18 19.24
N PRO A 441 22.23 9.91 18.98
CA PRO A 441 22.76 9.21 17.82
C PRO A 441 22.29 9.88 16.52
N ALA A 442 23.11 9.80 15.47
CA ALA A 442 22.73 10.28 14.14
C ALA A 442 21.40 9.65 13.70
N VAL A 443 20.52 10.42 13.05
CA VAL A 443 19.22 9.91 12.60
C VAL A 443 19.40 9.08 11.34
N LEU A 444 19.06 7.80 11.39
CA LEU A 444 19.06 6.95 10.20
C LEU A 444 17.95 7.42 9.25
N SER A 445 18.35 7.96 8.10
CA SER A 445 17.45 8.47 7.07
C SER A 445 17.78 7.78 5.74
N PHE A 446 16.75 7.52 4.92
CA PHE A 446 16.91 6.83 3.65
C PHE A 446 15.85 7.25 2.63
N LYS A 447 16.23 7.17 1.36
CA LYS A 447 15.37 7.39 0.20
C LYS A 447 15.09 6.04 -0.47
N LEU A 448 13.82 5.71 -0.59
CA LEU A 448 13.34 4.62 -1.43
C LEU A 448 13.30 5.14 -2.89
N LYS A 449 13.91 4.42 -3.82
CA LYS A 449 13.97 4.73 -5.25
C LYS A 449 13.12 3.75 -6.06
N ASN A 450 12.75 4.14 -7.27
CA ASN A 450 11.94 3.36 -8.22
C ASN A 450 10.55 3.01 -7.66
N THR A 451 9.95 3.92 -6.89
CA THR A 451 8.66 3.70 -6.23
C THR A 451 7.45 3.80 -7.17
N SER A 452 7.65 4.18 -8.44
CA SER A 452 6.58 4.38 -9.42
C SER A 452 5.77 3.13 -9.74
N LYS A 453 6.35 1.92 -9.56
CA LYS A 453 5.63 0.64 -9.68
C LYS A 453 4.92 0.21 -8.38
N LEU A 454 5.03 0.95 -7.28
CA LEU A 454 4.43 0.57 -5.99
C LEU A 454 3.00 1.13 -5.88
N GLU A 455 2.01 0.25 -5.89
CA GLU A 455 0.59 0.57 -5.73
C GLU A 455 0.27 0.99 -4.29
N GLN A 456 0.93 0.35 -3.31
CA GLN A 456 0.74 0.62 -1.89
C GLN A 456 2.06 0.48 -1.15
N ILE A 457 2.35 1.43 -0.25
CA ILE A 457 3.47 1.38 0.69
C ILE A 457 2.91 1.51 2.11
N LEU A 458 3.26 0.57 2.99
CA LEU A 458 2.81 0.48 4.37
C LEU A 458 4.04 0.58 5.29
N PRO A 459 4.41 1.79 5.75
CA PRO A 459 5.52 1.96 6.68
C PRO A 459 5.15 1.53 8.10
N ASN A 460 6.15 1.05 8.84
CA ASN A 460 6.04 0.76 10.26
C ASN A 460 5.95 2.09 11.06
N GLN A 461 4.73 2.59 11.27
CA GLN A 461 4.44 3.90 11.89
C GLN A 461 5.03 4.10 13.29
N HIS A 462 5.44 3.04 13.99
CA HIS A 462 6.12 3.14 15.28
C HIS A 462 7.63 3.40 15.16
N LEU A 463 8.24 3.03 14.03
CA LEU A 463 9.69 3.08 13.80
C LEU A 463 10.09 4.06 12.69
N LEU A 464 9.19 4.38 11.77
CA LEU A 464 9.42 5.30 10.65
C LEU A 464 8.54 6.53 10.71
N HIS A 465 9.13 7.65 10.31
CA HIS A 465 8.47 8.84 9.83
C HIS A 465 8.66 8.95 8.31
N SER A 466 7.74 9.65 7.65
CA SER A 466 7.73 9.90 6.21
C SER A 466 7.11 11.26 5.93
N ASP A 467 7.55 11.93 4.88
CA ASP A 467 6.96 13.20 4.45
C ASP A 467 5.64 12.95 3.67
N SER A 468 4.52 13.34 4.27
CA SER A 468 3.19 13.25 3.63
C SER A 468 2.96 14.33 2.57
N SER A 469 3.78 15.38 2.52
CA SER A 469 3.73 16.44 1.51
C SER A 469 4.51 16.11 0.23
N GLN A 470 5.31 15.03 0.24
CA GLN A 470 6.12 14.62 -0.90
C GLN A 470 5.25 14.15 -2.08
N SER A 471 5.34 14.89 -3.19
CA SER A 471 4.59 14.64 -4.44
C SER A 471 5.35 13.77 -5.46
N ASP A 472 6.63 13.47 -5.24
CA ASP A 472 7.40 12.58 -6.11
C ASP A 472 6.76 11.17 -6.12
N THR A 473 6.54 10.66 -7.33
CA THR A 473 5.97 9.33 -7.57
C THR A 473 7.04 8.23 -7.62
N ASN A 474 8.30 8.60 -7.89
CA ASN A 474 9.39 7.66 -8.10
C ASN A 474 10.41 7.61 -6.94
N THR A 475 10.40 8.58 -6.02
CA THR A 475 11.17 8.49 -4.76
C THR A 475 10.32 8.81 -3.53
N ARG A 476 10.69 8.19 -2.39
CA ARG A 476 10.06 8.42 -1.08
C ARG A 476 11.10 8.51 0.03
N ASP A 477 11.08 9.58 0.80
CA ASP A 477 12.02 9.83 1.90
C ASP A 477 11.45 9.38 3.26
N PHE A 478 12.28 8.68 4.03
CA PHE A 478 11.96 8.12 5.33
C PHE A 478 13.07 8.38 6.34
N TRP A 479 12.71 8.56 7.61
CA TRP A 479 13.67 8.67 8.72
C TRP A 479 13.18 7.92 9.95
N LEU A 480 14.09 7.27 10.67
CA LEU A 480 13.73 6.42 11.80
C LEU A 480 13.53 7.23 13.08
N ASN A 481 12.52 6.82 13.84
CA ASN A 481 12.35 7.21 15.24
C ASN A 481 13.44 6.54 16.09
N MET A 482 14.58 7.22 16.25
CA MET A 482 15.75 6.67 16.94
C MET A 482 15.47 6.20 18.39
N PRO A 483 14.67 6.90 19.22
CA PRO A 483 14.21 6.38 20.51
C PRO A 483 13.45 5.05 20.41
N ALA A 484 12.47 4.95 19.51
CA ALA A 484 11.66 3.74 19.35
C ALA A 484 12.49 2.56 18.79
N LEU A 485 13.37 2.82 17.82
CA LEU A 485 14.34 1.86 17.31
C LEU A 485 15.27 1.34 18.42
N THR A 486 15.79 2.23 19.26
CA THR A 486 16.70 1.86 20.35
C THR A 486 16.01 0.97 21.38
N ALA A 487 14.75 1.27 21.73
CA ALA A 487 13.94 0.42 22.60
C ALA A 487 13.64 -0.95 21.96
N TYR A 488 13.30 -0.98 20.67
CA TYR A 488 13.04 -2.21 19.92
C TYR A 488 14.27 -3.12 19.85
N LEU A 489 15.42 -2.57 19.46
CA LEU A 489 16.68 -3.31 19.37
C LEU A 489 17.13 -3.83 20.74
N ARG A 490 17.02 -3.02 21.80
CA ARG A 490 17.32 -3.44 23.17
C ARG A 490 16.48 -4.65 23.58
N LYS A 491 15.15 -4.57 23.42
CA LYS A 491 14.22 -5.67 23.72
C LYS A 491 14.55 -6.95 22.93
N ASN A 492 14.89 -6.82 21.65
CA ASN A 492 15.29 -7.97 20.83
C ASN A 492 16.63 -8.58 21.28
N SER A 493 17.56 -7.76 21.78
CA SER A 493 18.84 -8.25 22.33
C SER A 493 18.70 -8.92 23.70
N GLU A 494 17.75 -8.47 24.53
CA GLU A 494 17.42 -9.15 25.79
C GLU A 494 16.78 -10.52 25.54
N GLN A 495 15.99 -10.64 24.45
CA GLN A 495 15.37 -11.90 24.05
C GLN A 495 16.35 -12.87 23.35
N ASN A 496 17.26 -12.34 22.51
CA ASN A 496 18.18 -13.15 21.69
C ASN A 496 19.63 -12.61 21.75
N PRO A 497 20.29 -12.68 22.92
CA PRO A 497 21.60 -12.03 23.15
C PRO A 497 22.77 -12.62 22.36
N THR A 498 22.62 -13.85 21.85
CA THR A 498 23.63 -14.52 21.01
C THR A 498 23.55 -14.12 19.54
N SER A 499 22.55 -13.33 19.13
CA SER A 499 22.42 -12.94 17.72
C SER A 499 23.51 -11.94 17.31
N SER A 500 24.11 -12.17 16.14
CA SER A 500 25.07 -11.22 15.55
C SER A 500 24.38 -9.99 14.93
N TYR A 501 23.10 -10.14 14.53
CA TYR A 501 22.30 -9.10 13.90
C TYR A 501 20.86 -9.10 14.42
N TYR A 502 20.24 -7.93 14.44
CA TYR A 502 18.82 -7.76 14.76
C TYR A 502 18.10 -7.21 13.53
N ASN A 503 17.14 -7.97 13.04
CA ASN A 503 16.31 -7.63 11.89
C ASN A 503 15.11 -6.79 12.34
N VAL A 504 14.79 -5.77 11.56
CA VAL A 504 13.72 -4.80 11.81
C VAL A 504 12.92 -4.64 10.53
N ASP A 505 11.66 -5.06 10.51
CA ASP A 505 10.77 -4.87 9.37
C ASP A 505 10.28 -3.41 9.35
N VAL A 506 10.65 -2.69 8.29
CA VAL A 506 10.43 -1.23 8.19
C VAL A 506 9.32 -0.87 7.20
N LEU A 507 9.22 -1.54 6.06
CA LEU A 507 8.16 -1.33 5.07
C LEU A 507 7.55 -2.67 4.62
N LYS A 508 6.26 -2.63 4.27
CA LYS A 508 5.63 -3.61 3.36
C LYS A 508 5.06 -2.87 2.16
N TYR A 509 5.05 -3.49 0.99
CA TYR A 509 4.55 -2.86 -0.23
C TYR A 509 3.85 -3.85 -1.16
N GLN A 510 2.96 -3.33 -1.99
CA GLN A 510 2.32 -4.04 -3.10
C GLN A 510 2.76 -3.39 -4.41
N VAL A 511 3.15 -4.23 -5.38
CA VAL A 511 3.63 -3.76 -6.69
C VAL A 511 2.47 -3.85 -7.68
N CYS A 512 2.27 -2.77 -8.45
CA CYS A 512 1.35 -2.74 -9.57
C CYS A 512 1.75 -3.82 -10.59
N SER A 513 0.77 -4.56 -11.12
CA SER A 513 1.03 -5.68 -12.04
C SER A 513 0.13 -5.61 -13.27
N ASN A 514 0.71 -5.92 -14.43
CA ASN A 514 0.08 -5.82 -15.75
C ASN A 514 -0.10 -7.23 -16.36
N GLY A 515 -0.86 -8.07 -15.64
CA GLY A 515 -1.10 -9.47 -16.01
C GLY A 515 0.20 -10.22 -16.32
N ILE A 516 0.21 -10.95 -17.45
CA ILE A 516 1.32 -11.82 -17.87
C ILE A 516 2.67 -11.12 -18.08
N GLN A 517 2.70 -9.78 -18.21
CA GLN A 517 3.96 -9.06 -18.36
C GLN A 517 4.70 -8.89 -17.02
N SER A 518 4.00 -9.02 -15.90
CA SER A 518 4.57 -8.95 -14.55
C SER A 518 4.90 -10.33 -13.95
N THR A 519 4.78 -11.40 -14.72
CA THR A 519 5.17 -12.76 -14.30
C THR A 519 6.55 -13.13 -14.82
N PRO A 520 7.49 -13.58 -13.97
CA PRO A 520 8.85 -13.93 -14.40
C PRO A 520 8.96 -15.29 -15.12
N LEU A 521 7.91 -16.12 -15.06
CA LEU A 521 7.83 -17.41 -15.75
C LEU A 521 6.41 -17.63 -16.28
N ASN A 522 6.19 -17.26 -17.54
CA ASN A 522 4.89 -17.37 -18.18
C ASN A 522 4.54 -18.83 -18.44
N LEU A 523 3.29 -19.24 -18.18
CA LEU A 523 2.82 -20.62 -18.27
C LEU A 523 1.62 -20.74 -19.22
N ALA A 524 1.57 -21.81 -20.01
CA ALA A 524 0.39 -22.24 -20.76
C ALA A 524 0.20 -23.76 -20.60
N VAL A 525 -1.01 -24.18 -20.24
CA VAL A 525 -1.30 -25.58 -19.87
C VAL A 525 -2.37 -26.17 -20.78
N TYR A 526 -2.14 -27.40 -21.23
CA TYR A 526 -3.04 -28.14 -22.11
C TYR A 526 -3.24 -29.56 -21.56
N TRP A 527 -4.50 -29.97 -21.47
CA TRP A 527 -4.89 -31.32 -21.05
C TRP A 527 -5.72 -31.98 -22.15
N LYS A 528 -5.52 -33.29 -22.31
CA LYS A 528 -6.34 -34.14 -23.16
C LYS A 528 -6.65 -35.43 -22.40
N CYS A 529 -7.79 -35.44 -21.72
CA CYS A 529 -8.23 -36.55 -20.89
C CYS A 529 -9.06 -37.53 -21.73
N GLY A 530 -8.52 -38.73 -21.99
CA GLY A 530 -9.24 -39.86 -22.54
C GLY A 530 -9.65 -40.88 -21.46
N PRO A 531 -10.48 -41.88 -21.78
CA PRO A 531 -10.98 -42.85 -20.79
C PRO A 531 -9.89 -43.70 -20.13
N THR A 532 -8.81 -44.00 -20.85
CA THR A 532 -7.69 -44.86 -20.37
C THR A 532 -6.35 -44.14 -20.29
N THR A 533 -6.25 -42.93 -20.87
CA THR A 533 -5.00 -42.16 -20.91
C THR A 533 -5.25 -40.67 -20.82
N THR A 534 -4.43 -39.96 -20.06
CA THR A 534 -4.40 -38.49 -20.03
C THR A 534 -3.07 -37.99 -20.59
N ASP A 535 -3.12 -37.18 -21.64
CA ASP A 535 -1.96 -36.44 -22.15
C ASP A 535 -1.93 -35.03 -21.52
N LEU A 536 -0.77 -34.60 -21.03
CA LEU A 536 -0.51 -33.29 -20.43
C LEU A 536 0.62 -32.59 -21.18
N ARG A 537 0.46 -31.28 -21.42
CA ARG A 537 1.53 -30.39 -21.87
C ARG A 537 1.53 -29.09 -21.06
N VAL A 538 2.69 -28.70 -20.55
CA VAL A 538 2.93 -27.43 -19.86
C VAL A 538 4.05 -26.71 -20.58
N ASP A 539 3.72 -25.64 -21.30
CA ASP A 539 4.72 -24.78 -21.91
C ASP A 539 5.09 -23.65 -20.93
N TYR A 540 6.37 -23.33 -20.84
CA TYR A 540 6.89 -22.24 -20.01
C TYR A 540 7.80 -21.31 -20.80
N ARG A 541 7.84 -20.03 -20.42
CA ARG A 541 8.72 -19.01 -20.99
C ARG A 541 9.24 -18.08 -19.90
N TYR A 542 10.56 -18.00 -19.77
CA TYR A 542 11.23 -16.98 -18.96
C TYR A 542 10.86 -15.57 -19.43
N ASN A 543 10.67 -14.65 -18.48
CA ASN A 543 10.34 -13.26 -18.75
C ASN A 543 11.27 -12.32 -17.95
N PRO A 544 12.33 -11.77 -18.59
CA PRO A 544 13.26 -10.86 -17.92
C PRO A 544 12.64 -9.52 -17.55
N GLU A 545 11.72 -8.99 -18.37
CA GLU A 545 11.09 -7.67 -18.18
C GLU A 545 10.27 -7.56 -16.87
N ALA A 546 9.91 -8.69 -16.28
CA ALA A 546 9.25 -8.78 -14.99
C ALA A 546 10.18 -8.53 -13.78
N MET A 547 11.50 -8.39 -13.97
CA MET A 547 12.49 -8.27 -12.89
C MET A 547 13.61 -7.27 -13.20
N GLN A 548 14.21 -6.70 -12.16
CA GLN A 548 15.32 -5.73 -12.25
C GLN A 548 16.32 -5.92 -11.09
N PRO A 549 17.62 -6.13 -11.38
CA PRO A 549 18.19 -6.52 -12.70
C PRO A 549 17.63 -7.87 -13.19
N HIS A 550 17.96 -8.28 -14.41
CA HIS A 550 17.57 -9.60 -14.92
C HIS A 550 18.38 -10.70 -14.22
N GLY A 551 17.74 -11.79 -13.80
CA GLY A 551 18.39 -12.84 -13.01
C GLY A 551 17.75 -14.23 -13.16
N PRO A 552 18.52 -15.32 -12.93
CA PRO A 552 18.03 -16.67 -13.11
C PRO A 552 16.94 -17.02 -12.09
N LEU A 553 16.00 -17.88 -12.51
CA LEU A 553 15.08 -18.58 -11.61
C LEU A 553 15.70 -19.92 -11.22
N SER A 554 16.00 -20.08 -9.94
CA SER A 554 16.64 -21.27 -9.38
C SER A 554 15.65 -22.18 -8.64
N SER A 555 16.00 -23.47 -8.53
CA SER A 555 15.17 -24.53 -7.94
C SER A 555 13.74 -24.56 -8.49
N VAL A 556 13.60 -24.47 -9.82
CA VAL A 556 12.30 -24.47 -10.48
C VAL A 556 11.66 -25.85 -10.37
N GLN A 557 10.47 -25.91 -9.78
CA GLN A 557 9.69 -27.14 -9.59
C GLN A 557 8.27 -26.96 -10.13
N VAL A 558 7.78 -27.96 -10.87
CA VAL A 558 6.39 -27.99 -11.38
C VAL A 558 5.71 -29.22 -10.82
N LEU A 559 4.62 -29.02 -10.07
CA LEU A 559 3.87 -30.06 -9.38
C LEU A 559 2.45 -30.14 -9.95
N VAL A 560 2.10 -31.30 -10.53
CA VAL A 560 0.83 -31.51 -11.20
C VAL A 560 0.07 -32.68 -10.55
N PRO A 561 -1.09 -32.45 -9.90
CA PRO A 561 -1.95 -33.52 -9.42
C PRO A 561 -2.71 -34.18 -10.59
N VAL A 562 -2.81 -35.51 -10.58
CA VAL A 562 -3.50 -36.29 -11.63
C VAL A 562 -4.33 -37.39 -10.98
N ASN A 563 -5.65 -37.41 -11.22
CA ASN A 563 -6.55 -38.45 -10.73
C ASN A 563 -6.86 -39.51 -11.81
N GLY A 564 -7.67 -40.51 -11.44
CA GLY A 564 -8.10 -41.60 -12.33
C GLY A 564 -7.30 -42.89 -12.18
N GLY A 565 -6.68 -43.11 -11.01
CA GLY A 565 -5.94 -44.34 -10.72
C GLY A 565 -4.74 -44.53 -11.64
N VAL A 566 -3.80 -43.59 -11.64
CA VAL A 566 -2.61 -43.65 -12.51
C VAL A 566 -1.81 -44.93 -12.22
N THR A 567 -1.70 -45.79 -13.22
CA THR A 567 -0.95 -47.06 -13.17
C THR A 567 0.46 -46.92 -13.73
N ASN A 568 0.66 -46.01 -14.67
CA ASN A 568 1.92 -45.78 -15.36
C ASN A 568 2.05 -44.31 -15.80
N MET A 569 3.28 -43.80 -15.87
CA MET A 569 3.57 -42.44 -16.30
C MET A 569 4.82 -42.42 -17.19
N GLN A 570 4.67 -41.82 -18.37
CA GLN A 570 5.78 -41.46 -19.26
C GLN A 570 5.90 -39.93 -19.31
N SER A 571 7.11 -39.37 -19.28
CA SER A 571 7.30 -37.91 -19.23
C SER A 571 8.59 -37.46 -19.89
N ILE A 572 8.56 -36.28 -20.50
CA ILE A 572 9.70 -35.61 -21.16
C ILE A 572 9.65 -34.11 -20.81
N PRO A 573 10.65 -33.54 -20.13
CA PRO A 573 11.74 -34.24 -19.43
C PRO A 573 11.20 -35.15 -18.30
N ASN A 574 12.05 -36.04 -17.79
CA ASN A 574 11.67 -37.02 -16.77
C ASN A 574 11.10 -36.34 -15.50
N ALA A 575 9.92 -36.80 -15.09
CA ALA A 575 9.26 -36.40 -13.85
C ALA A 575 9.29 -37.52 -12.81
N ILE A 576 9.11 -37.14 -11.55
CA ILE A 576 8.98 -38.06 -10.41
C ILE A 576 7.49 -38.23 -10.12
N TRP A 577 6.96 -39.45 -10.27
CA TRP A 577 5.60 -39.79 -9.84
C TRP A 577 5.57 -40.10 -8.34
N ASN A 578 4.63 -39.50 -7.62
CA ASN A 578 4.30 -39.79 -6.23
C ASN A 578 2.89 -40.39 -6.17
N ALA A 579 2.81 -41.71 -5.94
CA ALA A 579 1.56 -42.45 -5.87
C ALA A 579 0.72 -42.08 -4.63
N ASP A 580 1.35 -41.91 -3.45
CA ASP A 580 0.66 -41.58 -2.20
C ASP A 580 -0.11 -40.25 -2.28
N GLN A 581 0.39 -39.29 -3.06
CA GLN A 581 -0.23 -37.99 -3.26
C GLN A 581 -0.94 -37.82 -4.60
N ASN A 582 -0.85 -38.80 -5.51
CA ASN A 582 -1.31 -38.72 -6.90
C ASN A 582 -0.79 -37.47 -7.64
N LYS A 583 0.53 -37.27 -7.63
CA LYS A 583 1.18 -36.09 -8.22
C LYS A 583 2.42 -36.45 -9.03
N SER A 584 2.60 -35.76 -10.15
CA SER A 584 3.88 -35.69 -10.87
C SER A 584 4.66 -34.45 -10.48
N LEU A 585 5.97 -34.59 -10.27
CA LEU A 585 6.90 -33.52 -9.93
C LEU A 585 8.04 -33.45 -10.95
N TRP A 586 8.13 -32.33 -11.65
CA TRP A 586 9.34 -31.95 -12.39
C TRP A 586 10.24 -31.08 -11.52
N LYS A 587 11.55 -31.32 -11.61
CA LYS A 587 12.60 -30.42 -11.11
C LYS A 587 13.41 -29.99 -12.34
N LEU A 588 13.42 -28.70 -12.63
CA LEU A 588 14.12 -28.13 -13.77
C LEU A 588 15.43 -27.48 -13.30
N ASN A 589 16.39 -27.40 -14.21
CA ASN A 589 17.59 -26.59 -14.02
C ASN A 589 17.22 -25.09 -14.00
N ASP A 590 18.17 -24.26 -13.59
CA ASP A 590 17.99 -22.82 -13.51
C ASP A 590 17.59 -22.21 -14.87
N ILE A 591 16.54 -21.40 -14.86
CA ILE A 591 15.93 -20.80 -16.06
C ILE A 591 16.34 -19.34 -16.18
N SER A 592 16.89 -18.95 -17.33
CA SER A 592 17.35 -17.60 -17.64
C SER A 592 17.40 -17.37 -19.17
N GLU A 593 17.62 -16.12 -19.60
CA GLU A 593 18.00 -15.78 -20.99
C GLU A 593 19.16 -16.63 -21.54
N LYS A 594 20.08 -17.08 -20.68
CA LYS A 594 21.27 -17.88 -21.05
C LYS A 594 21.00 -19.39 -21.11
N SER A 595 19.82 -19.83 -20.67
CA SER A 595 19.40 -21.23 -20.74
C SER A 595 18.96 -21.57 -22.17
N GLU A 596 18.91 -22.86 -22.52
CA GLU A 596 18.46 -23.30 -23.85
C GLU A 596 17.10 -22.69 -24.23
N ASN A 597 16.95 -22.34 -25.52
CA ASN A 597 15.78 -21.64 -26.07
C ASN A 597 15.38 -20.37 -25.29
N GLU A 598 16.37 -19.61 -24.79
CA GLU A 598 16.17 -18.35 -24.06
C GLU A 598 15.29 -18.53 -22.80
N GLY A 599 15.37 -19.71 -22.16
CA GLY A 599 14.55 -20.06 -21.01
C GLY A 599 13.10 -20.43 -21.34
N SER A 600 12.78 -20.71 -22.61
CA SER A 600 11.51 -21.30 -23.04
C SER A 600 11.59 -22.83 -23.11
N GLY A 601 10.50 -23.52 -22.79
CA GLY A 601 10.46 -24.98 -22.87
C GLY A 601 9.05 -25.58 -22.75
N SER A 602 8.99 -26.92 -22.78
CA SER A 602 7.75 -27.69 -22.79
C SER A 602 7.93 -28.96 -21.96
N LEU A 603 7.09 -29.14 -20.94
CA LEU A 603 6.97 -30.38 -20.17
C LEU A 603 5.81 -31.18 -20.74
N ARG A 604 6.02 -32.47 -21.00
CA ARG A 604 4.99 -33.38 -21.53
C ARG A 604 4.91 -34.63 -20.67
N ALA A 605 3.70 -35.10 -20.41
CA ALA A 605 3.48 -36.39 -19.79
C ALA A 605 2.29 -37.11 -20.40
N LYS A 606 2.34 -38.44 -20.35
CA LYS A 606 1.23 -39.33 -20.63
C LYS A 606 1.03 -40.25 -19.44
N PHE A 607 -0.18 -40.27 -18.91
CA PHE A 607 -0.59 -41.08 -17.77
C PHE A 607 -1.53 -42.18 -18.25
N GLU A 608 -1.30 -43.42 -17.83
CA GLU A 608 -2.21 -44.55 -18.08
C GLU A 608 -3.08 -44.76 -16.83
N LEU A 609 -4.39 -44.91 -17.03
CA LEU A 609 -5.41 -44.81 -15.99
C LEU A 609 -6.14 -46.15 -15.79
N SER A 610 -6.44 -46.51 -14.55
CA SER A 610 -7.35 -47.61 -14.23
C SER A 610 -8.81 -47.19 -14.06
N ASP A 611 -9.07 -45.91 -13.77
CA ASP A 611 -10.41 -45.34 -13.52
C ASP A 611 -10.53 -43.93 -14.14
N GLY A 612 -10.35 -43.84 -15.46
CA GLY A 612 -10.41 -42.57 -16.19
C GLY A 612 -11.82 -42.20 -16.70
N PRO A 613 -12.00 -40.98 -17.25
CA PRO A 613 -10.95 -39.99 -17.55
C PRO A 613 -10.51 -39.16 -16.33
N SER A 614 -9.26 -38.69 -16.36
CA SER A 614 -8.81 -37.68 -15.38
C SER A 614 -9.59 -36.37 -15.52
N ILE A 615 -9.75 -35.67 -14.42
CA ILE A 615 -10.26 -34.29 -14.39
C ILE A 615 -9.04 -33.36 -14.42
N PRO A 616 -8.95 -32.41 -15.37
CA PRO A 616 -7.89 -31.41 -15.37
C PRO A 616 -7.81 -30.68 -14.04
N ALA A 617 -6.60 -30.53 -13.51
CA ALA A 617 -6.37 -29.98 -12.20
C ALA A 617 -5.30 -28.91 -12.23
N THR A 618 -5.47 -27.89 -11.40
CA THR A 618 -4.55 -26.76 -11.30
C THR A 618 -3.16 -27.24 -10.86
N LEU A 619 -2.13 -26.95 -11.66
CA LEU A 619 -0.75 -27.20 -11.30
C LEU A 619 -0.20 -26.08 -10.42
N ALA A 620 0.87 -26.37 -9.68
CA ALA A 620 1.62 -25.40 -8.89
C ALA A 620 3.07 -25.34 -9.38
N VAL A 621 3.66 -24.14 -9.38
CA VAL A 621 5.07 -23.93 -9.70
C VAL A 621 5.77 -23.27 -8.51
N GLN A 622 7.01 -23.69 -8.25
CA GLN A 622 7.89 -23.06 -7.27
C GLN A 622 9.21 -22.67 -7.89
N PHE A 623 9.75 -21.51 -7.51
CA PHE A 623 11.07 -21.01 -7.89
C PHE A 623 11.52 -19.90 -6.93
N PHE A 624 12.81 -19.58 -6.90
CA PHE A 624 13.33 -18.37 -6.28
C PHE A 624 14.38 -17.68 -7.14
N ASN A 625 14.66 -16.42 -6.85
CA ASN A 625 15.79 -15.66 -7.37
C ASN A 625 16.49 -14.96 -6.20
N GLU A 626 17.83 -14.90 -6.24
CA GLU A 626 18.61 -13.94 -5.46
C GLU A 626 19.32 -12.96 -6.41
N GLY A 627 19.41 -11.69 -6.02
CA GLY A 627 20.03 -10.61 -6.78
C GLY A 627 19.04 -9.56 -7.32
N SER A 628 17.76 -9.87 -7.44
CA SER A 628 16.78 -9.03 -8.16
C SER A 628 15.51 -8.75 -7.35
N THR A 629 14.77 -7.71 -7.76
CA THR A 629 13.37 -7.46 -7.37
C THR A 629 12.49 -7.39 -8.62
N LEU A 630 11.20 -7.68 -8.48
CA LEU A 630 10.17 -7.53 -9.52
C LEU A 630 9.68 -6.08 -9.60
N SER A 631 9.69 -5.35 -8.47
CA SER A 631 9.41 -3.91 -8.44
C SER A 631 10.52 -3.06 -9.06
N GLY A 632 11.77 -3.51 -9.01
CA GLY A 632 12.95 -2.67 -9.27
C GLY A 632 13.26 -1.67 -8.14
N VAL A 633 12.58 -1.76 -6.98
CA VAL A 633 12.80 -0.87 -5.84
C VAL A 633 14.24 -0.93 -5.33
N ASP A 634 14.73 0.19 -4.78
CA ASP A 634 16.02 0.26 -4.11
C ASP A 634 16.05 1.26 -2.94
N MET A 635 17.09 1.19 -2.12
CA MET A 635 17.34 2.09 -0.99
C MET A 635 18.67 2.84 -1.17
N GLU A 636 18.62 4.16 -0.94
CA GLU A 636 19.79 5.01 -0.77
C GLU A 636 19.81 5.61 0.64
N LEU A 637 20.97 5.69 1.29
CA LEU A 637 21.09 6.35 2.59
C LEU A 637 21.22 7.86 2.44
N VAL A 638 20.61 8.60 3.35
CA VAL A 638 20.67 10.06 3.42
C VAL A 638 21.47 10.46 4.67
N GLY A 639 22.58 11.17 4.46
CA GLY A 639 23.53 11.57 5.49
C GLY A 639 24.72 10.61 5.65
N SER A 640 25.72 11.01 6.44
CA SER A 640 27.01 10.32 6.58
C SER A 640 27.14 9.38 7.78
N GLY A 641 26.20 9.43 8.74
CA GLY A 641 26.29 8.65 9.99
C GLY A 641 26.11 7.13 9.84
N TYR A 642 25.69 6.67 8.65
CA TYR A 642 25.42 5.26 8.35
C TYR A 642 25.97 4.87 6.98
N ARG A 643 26.27 3.58 6.81
CA ARG A 643 26.63 2.99 5.52
C ARG A 643 25.99 1.63 5.31
N LEU A 644 25.61 1.32 4.08
CA LEU A 644 25.16 -0.02 3.71
C LEU A 644 26.36 -0.98 3.71
N SER A 645 26.30 -2.04 4.52
CA SER A 645 27.24 -3.15 4.48
C SER A 645 26.81 -4.26 3.53
N LEU A 646 25.50 -4.35 3.24
CA LEU A 646 24.89 -5.29 2.30
C LEU A 646 23.55 -4.72 1.83
N ASN A 647 23.27 -4.85 0.53
CA ASN A 647 21.95 -4.67 -0.07
C ASN A 647 21.55 -6.00 -0.70
N LYS A 648 20.69 -6.76 -0.01
CA LYS A 648 20.23 -8.09 -0.48
C LYS A 648 18.86 -7.94 -1.13
N LYS A 649 18.74 -8.38 -2.38
CA LYS A 649 17.48 -8.45 -3.13
C LYS A 649 17.16 -9.89 -3.47
N ARG A 650 15.89 -10.29 -3.36
CA ARG A 650 15.41 -11.62 -3.73
C ARG A 650 13.90 -11.62 -3.95
N PHE A 651 13.43 -12.57 -4.74
CA PHE A 651 12.00 -12.89 -4.83
C PHE A 651 11.75 -14.40 -4.89
N ALA A 652 10.54 -14.82 -4.52
CA ALA A 652 10.11 -16.22 -4.64
C ALA A 652 8.67 -16.33 -5.14
N SER A 653 8.35 -17.47 -5.77
CA SER A 653 6.98 -17.86 -6.06
C SER A 653 6.15 -18.02 -4.77
N GLY A 654 5.02 -17.34 -4.69
CA GLY A 654 3.96 -17.61 -3.71
C GLY A 654 3.01 -18.69 -4.23
N ARG A 655 1.72 -18.39 -4.30
CA ARG A 655 0.76 -19.21 -5.05
C ARG A 655 0.91 -18.93 -6.54
N TYR A 656 1.79 -19.68 -7.19
CA TYR A 656 2.03 -19.65 -8.63
C TYR A 656 1.38 -20.88 -9.25
N MET A 657 0.31 -20.67 -10.02
CA MET A 657 -0.61 -21.73 -10.41
C MET A 657 -1.08 -21.58 -11.86
N ALA A 658 -1.31 -22.69 -12.55
CA ALA A 658 -1.86 -22.68 -13.89
C ALA A 658 -2.94 -23.75 -14.08
N ASP A 659 -3.96 -23.42 -14.85
CA ASP A 659 -5.15 -24.22 -15.12
C ASP A 659 -5.37 -24.34 -16.63
N CYS A 660 -6.29 -25.20 -17.09
CA CYS A 660 -6.60 -25.38 -18.51
C CYS A 660 -7.68 -24.40 -19.04
#